data_AF-A0A2E8JWA4-F1
#
_entry.id   AF-A0A2E8JWA4-F1
#
_cell.length_a   1.000
_cell.length_b   1.000
_cell.length_c   1.000
_cell.angle_alpha   90.00
_cell.angle_beta   90.00
_cell.angle_gamma   90.00
#
_symmetry.space_group_name_H-M   'P 1'
#
loop_
_entity.id
_entity.type
_entity.pdbx_description
1 polymer ?
#
loop_
_entity_poly.entity_id
_entity_poly.type
_entity_poly.pdbx_seq_one_letter_code
_entity_poly.pdbx_strand_id
1 'polypeptide(L)'
;MSEKPCPHTGFSSSQQKQWPLLHSQLLGTLELEGIESISESYLKQLSEEISSTIQNSAMSREETKARERIYQHLKHNIEHKLAGSKLHAFGSTQSQTSLGVGDLDLCLVVNGPSPRKILNKIRNILTELEMNEIEVIGRAKVPIIKFKEPETGLPIDISVNNELALYNTELIRSYADTHPMVRNAVLTVKFWASSRGINQAFMGTLSSYAWTLMALAAMQLDPKVQLPNLQKNADKNIIRLDEEYDVGYNSESNFEWNPELDLATSFVAFIHRFVFDWPFEEDVISIRNGGTLSRKDKNWNQGEPEAFDLLPDSLDRRLGLHSMPIEDPFSLNHDLGRVLRPSGYLTIREEFLKAWLGLLKSEPWSELSKKENVSVIEEFDLFEDLRPRAMDEVHALHQEVLDNLSRVEEEGRTFSAQRKSISQAIQFALGKRDTPPQGSIGPEDDRSEEINDSKSQLDDLTSQRDELVGNIVISSPKISETLRQTFDRITEQLDVMNIPSLEREQELASLFLELQSMHPIGKEVDRLNREIHLIKKPLHGNIKHLNKAEKKMKRSLRTNKKEAKKLRREKGRLESWIRIKNGPKKPRKNDRQRGRKHRGPKPSDVKKKMDSGESLSMEDLSALLQHGGVLNMDAKNGNSRQGKRKNKGKNNSSNHQVKRGKRGKGKHNQRRD
;
A
#
# COMPACT_ATOMS: atom_id res chain seq x y z
N MET A 1 26.84 -28.42 10.76
CA MET A 1 28.07 -27.72 10.33
C MET A 1 27.65 -26.69 9.30
N SER A 2 27.80 -25.40 9.58
CA SER A 2 27.48 -24.36 8.59
C SER A 2 28.56 -24.36 7.51
N GLU A 3 28.22 -24.84 6.31
CA GLU A 3 29.14 -24.80 5.17
C GLU A 3 29.49 -23.35 4.85
N LYS A 4 30.79 -23.06 4.75
CA LYS A 4 31.29 -21.71 4.46
C LYS A 4 30.86 -21.31 3.04
N PRO A 5 30.43 -20.05 2.81
CA PRO A 5 30.11 -19.57 1.47
C PRO A 5 31.34 -19.60 0.55
N CYS A 6 31.12 -19.73 -0.76
CA CYS A 6 32.19 -19.75 -1.75
C CYS A 6 33.00 -18.44 -1.68
N PRO A 7 34.34 -18.48 -1.57
CA PRO A 7 35.17 -17.29 -1.41
C PRO A 7 35.18 -16.37 -2.64
N HIS A 8 34.86 -16.89 -3.83
CA HIS A 8 34.84 -16.12 -5.07
C HIS A 8 33.48 -15.51 -5.40
N THR A 9 32.38 -16.23 -5.16
CA THR A 9 31.03 -15.79 -5.54
C THR A 9 30.16 -15.38 -4.34
N GLY A 10 30.58 -15.67 -3.11
CA GLY A 10 29.79 -15.43 -1.91
C GLY A 10 28.59 -16.37 -1.73
N PHE A 11 28.35 -17.31 -2.66
CA PHE A 11 27.19 -18.20 -2.62
C PHE A 11 27.31 -19.24 -1.50
N SER A 12 26.26 -19.37 -0.69
CA SER A 12 26.11 -20.52 0.21
C SER A 12 25.92 -21.82 -0.59
N SER A 13 26.18 -22.97 0.01
CA SER A 13 26.01 -24.26 -0.68
C SER A 13 24.58 -24.51 -1.18
N SER A 14 23.56 -23.98 -0.47
CA SER A 14 22.17 -24.04 -0.94
C SER A 14 21.97 -23.21 -2.21
N GLN A 15 22.63 -22.06 -2.33
CA GLN A 15 22.53 -21.19 -3.49
C GLN A 15 23.33 -21.72 -4.68
N GLN A 16 24.47 -22.37 -4.43
CA GLN A 16 25.21 -23.09 -5.46
C GLN A 16 24.38 -24.23 -6.07
N LYS A 17 23.59 -24.94 -5.24
CA LYS A 17 22.62 -25.95 -5.73
C LYS A 17 21.44 -25.34 -6.49
N GLN A 18 21.05 -24.11 -6.15
CA GLN A 18 19.92 -23.43 -6.77
C GLN A 18 20.26 -22.78 -8.11
N TRP A 19 21.47 -22.22 -8.25
CA TRP A 19 21.95 -21.55 -9.46
C TRP A 19 23.34 -22.09 -9.87
N PRO A 20 23.44 -23.37 -10.26
CA PRO A 20 24.71 -24.01 -10.57
C PRO A 20 25.37 -23.41 -11.81
N LEU A 21 24.62 -23.08 -12.87
CA LEU A 21 25.20 -22.58 -14.12
C LEU A 21 25.71 -21.16 -13.96
N LEU A 22 24.92 -20.30 -13.31
CA LEU A 22 25.34 -18.94 -12.99
C LEU A 22 26.57 -18.95 -12.08
N HIS A 23 26.62 -19.88 -11.12
CA HIS A 23 27.79 -20.03 -10.27
C HIS A 23 29.04 -20.40 -11.10
N SER A 24 28.94 -21.36 -12.01
CA SER A 24 30.05 -21.76 -12.90
C SER A 24 30.44 -20.65 -13.89
N GLN A 25 29.48 -19.86 -14.39
CA GLN A 25 29.75 -18.70 -15.24
C GLN A 25 30.56 -17.64 -14.48
N LEU A 26 30.18 -17.33 -13.24
CA LEU A 26 30.89 -16.36 -12.40
C LEU A 26 32.29 -16.82 -12.00
N LEU A 27 32.52 -18.14 -11.91
CA LEU A 27 33.85 -18.72 -11.69
C LEU A 27 34.71 -18.76 -12.97
N GLY A 28 34.13 -18.43 -14.13
CA GLY A 28 34.80 -18.55 -15.43
C GLY A 28 35.04 -20.00 -15.87
N THR A 29 34.38 -20.98 -15.26
CA THR A 29 34.55 -22.41 -15.56
C THR A 29 33.55 -22.93 -16.60
N LEU A 30 32.59 -22.10 -17.00
CA LEU A 30 31.57 -22.46 -17.99
C LEU A 30 31.99 -21.96 -19.36
N GLU A 31 32.37 -22.88 -20.24
CA GLU A 31 32.59 -22.59 -21.66
C GLU A 31 31.23 -22.59 -22.38
N LEU A 32 30.90 -21.48 -23.04
CA LEU A 32 29.68 -21.34 -23.84
C LEU A 32 30.07 -21.36 -25.31
N GLU A 33 29.63 -22.38 -26.05
CA GLU A 33 29.82 -22.46 -27.49
C GLU A 33 28.96 -21.41 -28.22
N GLY A 34 29.42 -20.98 -29.39
CA GLY A 34 28.77 -20.00 -30.25
C GLY A 34 27.55 -20.57 -30.99
N ILE A 35 26.81 -19.69 -31.67
CA ILE A 35 25.58 -20.05 -32.39
C ILE A 35 25.81 -21.05 -33.53
N GLU A 36 27.06 -21.21 -34.01
CA GLU A 36 27.42 -22.11 -35.12
C GLU A 36 27.24 -23.60 -34.78
N SER A 37 27.18 -23.93 -33.49
CA SER A 37 26.95 -25.29 -32.99
C SER A 37 25.51 -25.78 -33.18
N ILE A 38 24.56 -24.86 -33.44
CA ILE A 38 23.13 -25.19 -33.55
C ILE A 38 22.83 -25.61 -35.00
N SER A 39 22.39 -26.86 -35.19
CA SER A 39 22.08 -27.37 -36.53
C SER A 39 20.82 -26.74 -37.15
N GLU A 40 20.85 -26.45 -38.45
CA GLU A 40 19.68 -25.93 -39.18
C GLU A 40 18.49 -26.88 -39.18
N SER A 41 18.74 -28.20 -39.18
CA SER A 41 17.68 -29.22 -39.07
C SER A 41 16.94 -29.13 -37.73
N TYR A 42 17.66 -28.87 -36.65
CA TYR A 42 17.08 -28.69 -35.33
C TYR A 42 16.25 -27.40 -35.26
N LEU A 43 16.73 -26.30 -35.83
CA LEU A 43 15.97 -25.04 -35.88
C LEU A 43 14.61 -25.19 -36.57
N LYS A 44 14.55 -25.94 -37.68
CA LYS A 44 13.29 -26.21 -38.38
C LYS A 44 12.32 -27.01 -37.52
N GLN A 45 12.80 -28.09 -36.90
CA GLN A 45 11.99 -28.90 -35.97
C GLN A 45 11.50 -28.05 -34.79
N LEU A 46 12.38 -27.26 -34.18
CA LEU A 46 12.05 -26.39 -33.06
C LEU A 46 10.98 -25.35 -33.45
N SER A 47 11.06 -24.79 -34.66
CA SER A 47 10.08 -23.83 -35.18
C SER A 47 8.69 -24.45 -35.32
N GLU A 48 8.61 -25.69 -35.81
CA GLU A 48 7.37 -26.47 -35.89
C GLU A 48 6.79 -26.79 -34.49
N GLU A 49 7.64 -27.21 -33.56
CA GLU A 49 7.25 -27.50 -32.17
C GLU A 49 6.71 -26.25 -31.45
N ILE A 50 7.41 -25.11 -31.59
CA ILE A 50 6.97 -23.81 -31.05
C ILE A 50 5.63 -23.40 -31.66
N SER A 51 5.52 -23.46 -32.99
CA SER A 51 4.31 -23.08 -33.71
C SER A 51 3.11 -23.93 -33.26
N SER A 52 3.28 -25.25 -33.17
CA SER A 52 2.22 -26.15 -32.68
C SER A 52 1.84 -25.86 -31.23
N THR A 53 2.80 -25.53 -30.37
CA THR A 53 2.54 -25.18 -28.96
C THR A 53 1.78 -23.86 -28.85
N ILE A 54 2.11 -22.86 -29.66
CA ILE A 54 1.40 -21.57 -29.69
C ILE A 54 -0.02 -21.75 -30.22
N GLN A 55 -0.20 -22.56 -31.27
CA GLN A 55 -1.53 -22.88 -31.80
C GLN A 55 -2.39 -23.62 -30.77
N ASN A 56 -1.82 -24.59 -30.05
CA ASN A 56 -2.51 -25.35 -29.01
C ASN A 56 -2.81 -24.52 -27.76
N SER A 57 -1.96 -23.54 -27.45
CA SER A 57 -2.17 -22.63 -26.31
C SER A 57 -3.03 -21.41 -26.66
N ALA A 58 -3.42 -21.24 -27.93
CA ALA A 58 -4.35 -20.20 -28.34
C ALA A 58 -5.73 -20.46 -27.72
N MET A 59 -6.40 -19.39 -27.31
CA MET A 59 -7.75 -19.50 -26.76
C MET A 59 -8.73 -20.10 -27.76
N SER A 60 -9.62 -20.97 -27.28
CA SER A 60 -10.73 -21.47 -28.09
C SER A 60 -11.69 -20.32 -28.47
N ARG A 61 -12.38 -20.49 -29.60
CA ARG A 61 -13.41 -19.55 -30.05
C ARG A 61 -14.56 -19.45 -29.04
N GLU A 62 -14.89 -20.54 -28.36
CA GLU A 62 -15.90 -20.60 -27.30
C GLU A 62 -15.46 -19.79 -26.07
N GLU A 63 -14.21 -19.94 -25.64
CA GLU A 63 -13.63 -19.19 -24.52
C GLU A 63 -13.59 -17.69 -24.82
N THR A 64 -13.19 -17.33 -26.04
CA THR A 64 -13.15 -15.92 -26.50
C THR A 64 -14.55 -15.32 -26.47
N LYS A 65 -15.57 -16.05 -26.95
CA LYS A 65 -16.98 -15.63 -26.86
C LYS A 65 -17.45 -15.54 -25.42
N ALA A 66 -17.05 -16.45 -24.54
CA ALA A 66 -17.40 -16.43 -23.13
C ALA A 66 -16.81 -15.19 -22.43
N ARG A 67 -15.53 -14.89 -22.65
CA ARG A 67 -14.88 -13.67 -22.13
C ARG A 67 -15.58 -12.41 -22.61
N GLU A 68 -15.93 -12.34 -23.88
CA GLU A 68 -16.66 -11.18 -24.42
C GLU A 68 -18.04 -11.02 -23.76
N ARG A 69 -18.79 -12.11 -23.57
CA ARG A 69 -20.07 -12.06 -22.84
C ARG A 69 -19.90 -11.59 -21.40
N ILE A 70 -18.89 -12.10 -20.69
CA ILE A 70 -18.58 -11.69 -19.30
C ILE A 70 -18.21 -10.21 -19.26
N TYR A 71 -17.35 -9.75 -20.19
CA TYR A 71 -16.98 -8.34 -20.31
C TYR A 71 -18.21 -7.45 -20.54
N GLN A 72 -19.07 -7.79 -21.51
CA GLN A 72 -20.28 -7.02 -21.78
C GLN A 72 -21.25 -7.03 -20.60
N HIS A 73 -21.38 -8.16 -19.90
CA HIS A 73 -22.19 -8.26 -18.69
C HIS A 73 -21.67 -7.35 -17.56
N LEU A 74 -20.37 -7.37 -17.31
CA LEU A 74 -19.72 -6.50 -16.31
C LEU A 74 -19.83 -5.04 -16.71
N LYS A 75 -19.57 -4.72 -17.97
CA LYS A 75 -19.68 -3.37 -18.54
C LYS A 75 -21.06 -2.79 -18.31
N HIS A 76 -22.11 -3.51 -18.72
CA HIS A 76 -23.49 -3.10 -18.55
C HIS A 76 -23.83 -2.82 -17.07
N ASN A 77 -23.49 -3.74 -16.17
CA ASN A 77 -23.84 -3.60 -14.75
C ASN A 77 -23.05 -2.49 -14.02
N ILE A 78 -21.77 -2.35 -14.34
CA ILE A 78 -20.89 -1.36 -13.70
C ILE A 78 -21.22 0.04 -14.22
N GLU A 79 -21.31 0.24 -15.54
CA GLU A 79 -21.61 1.55 -16.15
C GLU A 79 -23.03 2.03 -15.79
N HIS A 80 -24.01 1.12 -15.68
CA HIS A 80 -25.36 1.47 -15.26
C HIS A 80 -25.42 1.92 -13.78
N LYS A 81 -24.68 1.26 -12.89
CA LYS A 81 -24.69 1.58 -11.44
C LYS A 81 -23.73 2.72 -11.07
N LEU A 82 -22.70 2.98 -11.87
CA LEU A 82 -21.78 4.10 -11.76
C LEU A 82 -21.92 5.03 -12.97
N ALA A 83 -22.87 5.98 -12.88
CA ALA A 83 -23.07 6.98 -13.92
C ALA A 83 -21.77 7.75 -14.23
N GLY A 84 -21.46 7.92 -15.52
CA GLY A 84 -20.26 8.60 -15.98
C GLY A 84 -18.97 7.76 -15.89
N SER A 85 -19.08 6.45 -15.67
CA SER A 85 -17.96 5.52 -15.78
C SER A 85 -17.93 4.82 -17.15
N LYS A 86 -16.73 4.45 -17.60
CA LYS A 86 -16.50 3.63 -18.79
C LYS A 86 -15.59 2.47 -18.45
N LEU A 87 -16.00 1.25 -18.79
CA LEU A 87 -15.22 0.04 -18.56
C LEU A 87 -14.56 -0.41 -19.87
N HIS A 88 -13.23 -0.46 -19.87
CA HIS A 88 -12.43 -0.87 -21.02
C HIS A 88 -11.68 -2.17 -20.70
N ALA A 89 -11.67 -3.12 -21.62
CA ALA A 89 -10.76 -4.26 -21.52
C ALA A 89 -9.35 -3.84 -21.96
N PHE A 90 -8.31 -4.38 -21.33
CA PHE A 90 -6.91 -4.13 -21.69
C PHE A 90 -6.06 -5.39 -21.52
N GLY A 91 -4.74 -5.27 -21.71
CA GLY A 91 -3.78 -6.32 -21.39
C GLY A 91 -3.64 -7.38 -22.49
N SER A 92 -3.25 -8.59 -22.08
CA SER A 92 -2.87 -9.69 -22.99
C SER A 92 -4.01 -10.12 -23.93
N THR A 93 -5.26 -10.09 -23.43
CA THR A 93 -6.45 -10.44 -24.22
C THR A 93 -6.67 -9.45 -25.37
N GLN A 94 -6.52 -8.15 -25.12
CA GLN A 94 -6.80 -7.10 -26.12
C GLN A 94 -5.61 -6.82 -27.05
N SER A 95 -4.38 -7.08 -26.59
CA SER A 95 -3.16 -6.99 -27.40
C SER A 95 -2.90 -8.22 -28.27
N GLN A 96 -3.79 -9.22 -28.26
CA GLN A 96 -3.63 -10.52 -28.94
C GLN A 96 -2.40 -11.34 -28.49
N THR A 97 -1.79 -10.99 -27.36
CA THR A 97 -0.62 -11.67 -26.79
C THR A 97 -0.98 -12.57 -25.59
N SER A 98 -2.23 -13.02 -25.49
CA SER A 98 -2.69 -13.91 -24.42
C SER A 98 -2.32 -15.36 -24.72
N LEU A 99 -1.77 -16.02 -23.71
CA LEU A 99 -1.74 -17.47 -23.61
C LEU A 99 -3.10 -17.92 -23.04
N GLY A 100 -3.66 -19.03 -23.50
CA GLY A 100 -5.09 -19.41 -23.39
C GLY A 100 -5.79 -19.14 -22.04
N VAL A 101 -5.10 -19.38 -20.92
CA VAL A 101 -5.64 -19.26 -19.56
C VAL A 101 -5.17 -17.97 -18.85
N GLY A 102 -5.20 -16.83 -19.56
CA GLY A 102 -4.83 -15.54 -18.99
C GLY A 102 -5.97 -14.86 -18.20
N ASP A 103 -5.63 -14.03 -17.22
CA ASP A 103 -6.60 -13.18 -16.50
C ASP A 103 -7.29 -12.18 -17.45
N LEU A 104 -8.51 -11.75 -17.11
CA LEU A 104 -9.20 -10.67 -17.82
C LEU A 104 -8.94 -9.34 -17.12
N ASP A 105 -8.05 -8.53 -17.72
CA ASP A 105 -7.69 -7.20 -17.24
C ASP A 105 -8.67 -6.13 -17.74
N LEU A 106 -9.29 -5.39 -16.80
CA LEU A 106 -10.28 -4.36 -17.08
C LEU A 106 -9.91 -3.03 -16.40
N CYS A 107 -10.08 -1.92 -17.10
CA CYS A 107 -9.85 -0.57 -16.59
C CYS A 107 -11.18 0.18 -16.53
N LEU A 108 -11.57 0.58 -15.32
CA LEU A 108 -12.69 1.48 -15.11
C LEU A 108 -12.19 2.92 -15.09
N VAL A 109 -12.56 3.69 -16.11
CA VAL A 109 -12.35 5.13 -16.18
C VAL A 109 -13.56 5.81 -15.57
N VAL A 110 -13.37 6.52 -14.45
CA VAL A 110 -14.47 7.22 -13.79
C VAL A 110 -13.98 8.49 -13.10
N ASN A 111 -14.72 9.56 -13.36
CA ASN A 111 -14.55 10.83 -12.65
C ASN A 111 -15.28 10.75 -11.31
N GLY A 112 -14.58 10.93 -10.19
CA GLY A 112 -15.22 10.75 -8.90
C GLY A 112 -14.30 10.81 -7.68
N PRO A 113 -14.82 10.39 -6.50
CA PRO A 113 -14.06 10.39 -5.26
C PRO A 113 -12.88 9.39 -5.32
N SER A 114 -12.01 9.39 -4.31
CA SER A 114 -10.78 8.58 -4.31
C SER A 114 -10.96 7.13 -4.82
N PRO A 115 -10.00 6.59 -5.59
CA PRO A 115 -10.09 5.24 -6.19
C PRO A 115 -10.52 4.13 -5.25
N ARG A 116 -10.10 4.18 -3.97
CA ARG A 116 -10.53 3.22 -2.93
C ARG A 116 -12.04 3.22 -2.67
N LYS A 117 -12.69 4.39 -2.71
CA LYS A 117 -14.15 4.49 -2.53
C LYS A 117 -14.87 3.90 -3.74
N ILE A 118 -14.33 4.09 -4.94
CA ILE A 118 -14.84 3.49 -6.16
C ILE A 118 -14.71 1.96 -6.09
N LEU A 119 -13.54 1.42 -5.72
CA LEU A 119 -13.34 -0.02 -5.55
C LEU A 119 -14.31 -0.64 -4.53
N ASN A 120 -14.60 0.05 -3.42
CA ASN A 120 -15.60 -0.43 -2.45
C ASN A 120 -17.03 -0.44 -3.01
N LYS A 121 -17.38 0.51 -3.89
CA LYS A 121 -18.66 0.49 -4.61
C LYS A 121 -18.70 -0.67 -5.60
N ILE A 122 -17.63 -0.87 -6.37
CA ILE A 122 -17.51 -2.02 -7.30
C ILE A 122 -17.65 -3.32 -6.54
N ARG A 123 -16.98 -3.49 -5.39
CA ARG A 123 -17.12 -4.68 -4.53
C ARG A 123 -18.57 -4.98 -4.19
N ASN A 124 -19.37 -3.97 -3.84
CA ASN A 124 -20.79 -4.17 -3.54
C ASN A 124 -21.56 -4.62 -4.79
N ILE A 125 -21.28 -4.04 -5.96
CA ILE A 125 -21.86 -4.44 -7.24
C ILE A 125 -21.50 -5.90 -7.56
N LEU A 126 -20.23 -6.27 -7.45
CA LEU A 126 -19.76 -7.64 -7.68
C LEU A 126 -20.37 -8.65 -6.70
N THR A 127 -20.61 -8.22 -5.45
CA THR A 127 -21.31 -9.05 -4.45
C THR A 127 -22.78 -9.26 -4.82
N GLU A 128 -23.45 -8.24 -5.38
CA GLU A 128 -24.81 -8.37 -5.91
C GLU A 128 -24.89 -9.25 -7.17
N LEU A 129 -23.80 -9.30 -7.95
CA LEU A 129 -23.63 -10.19 -9.11
C LEU A 129 -23.17 -11.61 -8.71
N GLU A 130 -23.09 -11.90 -7.41
CA GLU A 130 -22.67 -13.20 -6.87
C GLU A 130 -21.29 -13.68 -7.36
N MET A 131 -20.36 -12.75 -7.63
CA MET A 131 -18.99 -13.06 -8.05
C MET A 131 -18.20 -13.71 -6.91
N ASN A 132 -17.27 -14.60 -7.26
CA ASN A 132 -16.46 -15.36 -6.31
C ASN A 132 -15.15 -14.64 -5.95
N GLU A 133 -14.59 -14.96 -4.77
CA GLU A 133 -13.22 -14.56 -4.35
C GLU A 133 -12.90 -13.06 -4.49
N ILE A 134 -13.85 -12.18 -4.15
CA ILE A 134 -13.67 -10.72 -4.32
C ILE A 134 -12.64 -10.15 -3.31
N GLU A 135 -11.50 -9.70 -3.82
CA GLU A 135 -10.41 -9.08 -3.06
C GLU A 135 -10.12 -7.65 -3.51
N VAL A 136 -10.08 -6.69 -2.58
CA VAL A 136 -9.77 -5.28 -2.86
C VAL A 136 -8.33 -4.95 -2.44
N ILE A 137 -7.47 -4.65 -3.42
CA ILE A 137 -6.08 -4.23 -3.22
C ILE A 137 -5.98 -2.71 -3.38
N GLY A 138 -6.46 -1.98 -2.36
CA GLY A 138 -6.57 -0.52 -2.42
C GLY A 138 -5.29 0.26 -2.08
N ARG A 139 -4.22 -0.40 -1.61
CA ARG A 139 -2.99 0.28 -1.11
C ARG A 139 -1.87 0.39 -2.14
N ALA A 140 -1.97 -0.28 -3.28
CA ALA A 140 -0.99 -0.23 -4.36
C ALA A 140 -1.00 1.12 -5.10
N LYS A 141 0.05 1.39 -5.90
CA LYS A 141 0.13 2.57 -6.79
C LYS A 141 -1.06 2.61 -7.75
N VAL A 142 -1.41 1.46 -8.32
CA VAL A 142 -2.64 1.26 -9.11
C VAL A 142 -3.58 0.39 -8.26
N PRO A 143 -4.66 0.98 -7.71
CA PRO A 143 -5.64 0.23 -6.92
C PRO A 143 -6.43 -0.73 -7.83
N ILE A 144 -6.50 -2.01 -7.43
CA ILE A 144 -7.21 -3.06 -8.18
C ILE A 144 -8.19 -3.83 -7.29
N ILE A 145 -9.20 -4.43 -7.92
CA ILE A 145 -10.08 -5.42 -7.32
C ILE A 145 -10.02 -6.69 -8.15
N LYS A 146 -9.69 -7.81 -7.49
CA LYS A 146 -9.58 -9.14 -8.09
C LYS A 146 -10.81 -9.96 -7.72
N PHE A 147 -11.32 -10.78 -8.63
CA PHE A 147 -12.44 -11.70 -8.38
C PHE A 147 -12.46 -12.80 -9.43
N LYS A 148 -13.32 -13.80 -9.24
CA LYS A 148 -13.55 -14.88 -10.21
C LYS A 148 -14.99 -14.92 -10.66
N GLU A 149 -15.19 -15.15 -11.95
CA GLU A 149 -16.52 -15.39 -12.49
C GLU A 149 -17.03 -16.78 -12.05
N PRO A 150 -18.31 -16.91 -11.60
CA PRO A 150 -18.80 -18.14 -10.97
C PRO A 150 -18.87 -19.38 -11.87
N GLU A 151 -19.23 -19.23 -13.15
CA GLU A 151 -19.49 -20.36 -14.04
C GLU A 151 -18.22 -20.90 -14.69
N THR A 152 -17.36 -20.00 -15.17
CA THR A 152 -16.12 -20.29 -15.89
C THR A 152 -14.90 -20.34 -14.97
N GLY A 153 -14.98 -19.76 -13.76
CA GLY A 153 -13.84 -19.62 -12.87
C GLY A 153 -12.79 -18.61 -13.35
N LEU A 154 -13.09 -17.83 -14.41
CA LEU A 154 -12.17 -16.86 -15.01
C LEU A 154 -11.73 -15.82 -13.97
N PRO A 155 -10.42 -15.66 -13.71
CA PRO A 155 -9.90 -14.58 -12.88
C PRO A 155 -10.03 -13.24 -13.62
N ILE A 156 -10.52 -12.22 -12.92
CA ILE A 156 -10.80 -10.89 -13.47
C ILE A 156 -10.23 -9.83 -12.52
N ASP A 157 -9.45 -8.91 -13.09
CA ASP A 157 -8.83 -7.80 -12.39
C ASP A 157 -9.39 -6.48 -12.91
N ILE A 158 -10.04 -5.68 -12.06
CA ILE A 158 -10.50 -4.32 -12.41
C ILE A 158 -9.58 -3.29 -11.73
N SER A 159 -8.89 -2.51 -12.55
CA SER A 159 -8.13 -1.32 -12.15
C SER A 159 -8.98 -0.05 -12.32
N VAL A 160 -8.72 0.99 -11.51
CA VAL A 160 -9.43 2.28 -11.59
C VAL A 160 -8.48 3.36 -12.11
N ASN A 161 -8.89 4.05 -13.17
CA ASN A 161 -8.16 5.16 -13.82
C ASN A 161 -6.72 4.79 -14.25
N ASN A 162 -6.52 3.55 -14.71
CA ASN A 162 -5.25 3.09 -15.28
C ASN A 162 -5.23 3.30 -16.81
N GLU A 163 -5.46 4.53 -17.25
CA GLU A 163 -5.66 4.85 -18.67
C GLU A 163 -4.42 4.60 -19.53
N LEU A 164 -3.21 4.79 -18.99
CA LEU A 164 -1.96 4.47 -19.71
C LEU A 164 -1.87 3.00 -20.14
N ALA A 165 -2.46 2.08 -19.37
CA ALA A 165 -2.47 0.67 -19.75
C ALA A 165 -3.31 0.40 -21.01
N LEU A 166 -4.30 1.25 -21.32
CA LEU A 166 -5.08 1.16 -22.55
C LEU A 166 -4.19 1.49 -23.76
N TYR A 167 -3.50 2.62 -23.72
CA TYR A 167 -2.57 3.02 -24.77
C TYR A 167 -1.43 2.00 -24.94
N ASN A 168 -0.85 1.50 -23.83
CA ASN A 168 0.18 0.46 -23.89
C ASN A 168 -0.32 -0.82 -24.57
N THR A 169 -1.56 -1.20 -24.30
CA THR A 169 -2.19 -2.37 -24.92
C THR A 169 -2.40 -2.16 -26.42
N GLU A 170 -2.81 -0.97 -26.81
CA GLU A 170 -3.02 -0.57 -28.21
C GLU A 170 -1.69 -0.50 -28.99
N LEU A 171 -0.64 0.03 -28.37
CA LEU A 171 0.71 0.04 -28.94
C LEU A 171 1.23 -1.39 -29.18
N ILE A 172 1.14 -2.27 -28.17
CA ILE A 172 1.55 -3.68 -28.34
C ILE A 172 0.71 -4.36 -29.40
N ARG A 173 -0.60 -4.08 -29.45
CA ARG A 173 -1.47 -4.62 -30.50
C ARG A 173 -1.00 -4.19 -31.88
N SER A 174 -0.67 -2.91 -32.05
CA SER A 174 -0.17 -2.38 -33.32
C SER A 174 1.14 -3.05 -33.72
N TYR A 175 2.06 -3.29 -32.78
CA TYR A 175 3.24 -4.13 -33.03
C TYR A 175 2.88 -5.55 -33.46
N ALA A 176 1.93 -6.21 -32.78
CA ALA A 176 1.50 -7.56 -33.12
C ALA A 176 0.81 -7.64 -34.50
N ASP A 177 0.11 -6.58 -34.90
CA ASP A 177 -0.58 -6.47 -36.19
C ASP A 177 0.38 -6.09 -37.34
N THR A 178 1.64 -5.69 -37.06
CA THR A 178 2.64 -5.42 -38.12
C THR A 178 2.98 -6.67 -38.96
N HIS A 179 3.16 -7.82 -38.31
CA HIS A 179 3.46 -9.08 -38.98
C HIS A 179 3.08 -10.27 -38.09
N PRO A 180 2.45 -11.35 -38.64
CA PRO A 180 2.01 -12.50 -37.84
C PRO A 180 3.14 -13.17 -37.02
N MET A 181 4.37 -13.17 -37.55
CA MET A 181 5.51 -13.76 -36.84
C MET A 181 5.99 -12.92 -35.66
N VAL A 182 5.77 -11.60 -35.64
CA VAL A 182 6.08 -10.74 -34.48
C VAL A 182 5.22 -11.15 -33.29
N ARG A 183 3.92 -11.32 -33.53
CA ARG A 183 2.98 -11.80 -32.51
C ARG A 183 3.42 -13.17 -31.98
N ASN A 184 3.76 -14.10 -32.86
CA ASN A 184 4.17 -15.44 -32.46
C ASN A 184 5.50 -15.43 -31.70
N ALA A 185 6.51 -14.66 -32.10
CA ALA A 185 7.77 -14.53 -31.39
C ALA A 185 7.58 -13.98 -29.97
N VAL A 186 6.72 -12.97 -29.79
CA VAL A 186 6.33 -12.46 -28.46
C VAL A 186 5.65 -13.55 -27.64
N LEU A 187 4.73 -14.32 -28.24
CA LEU A 187 4.07 -15.44 -27.56
C LEU A 187 5.06 -16.53 -27.15
N THR A 188 6.06 -16.86 -27.98
CA THR A 188 7.13 -17.81 -27.68
C THR A 188 7.88 -17.42 -26.40
N VAL A 189 8.37 -16.17 -26.34
CA VAL A 189 9.10 -15.66 -25.17
C VAL A 189 8.21 -15.64 -23.92
N LYS A 190 6.95 -15.22 -24.06
CA LYS A 190 6.00 -15.20 -22.94
C LYS A 190 5.68 -16.61 -22.44
N PHE A 191 5.51 -17.57 -23.35
CA PHE A 191 5.26 -18.97 -23.00
C PHE A 191 6.45 -19.54 -22.24
N TRP A 192 7.66 -19.37 -22.77
CA TRP A 192 8.89 -19.79 -22.09
C TRP A 192 9.02 -19.17 -20.70
N ALA A 193 8.94 -17.85 -20.58
CA ALA A 193 9.05 -17.15 -19.29
C ALA A 193 7.96 -17.57 -18.29
N SER A 194 6.74 -17.83 -18.76
CA SER A 194 5.64 -18.32 -17.93
C SER A 194 5.88 -19.75 -17.46
N SER A 195 6.33 -20.63 -18.34
CA SER A 195 6.58 -22.02 -18.00
C SER A 195 7.76 -22.15 -17.03
N ARG A 196 8.78 -21.31 -17.15
CA ARG A 196 9.92 -21.25 -16.20
C ARG A 196 9.60 -20.50 -14.91
N GLY A 197 8.39 -19.93 -14.76
CA GLY A 197 7.95 -19.24 -13.54
C GLY A 197 8.61 -17.87 -13.30
N ILE A 198 9.22 -17.28 -14.31
CA ILE A 198 9.97 -16.00 -14.23
C ILE A 198 9.14 -14.78 -14.66
N ASN A 199 7.81 -14.93 -14.74
CA ASN A 199 6.85 -13.87 -15.08
C ASN A 199 5.94 -13.41 -13.91
N GLN A 200 6.38 -13.63 -12.67
CA GLN A 200 5.61 -13.37 -11.44
C GLN A 200 6.14 -12.15 -10.66
N ALA A 201 5.74 -10.95 -11.09
CA ALA A 201 6.16 -9.69 -10.47
C ALA A 201 5.92 -9.61 -8.94
N PHE A 202 4.88 -10.28 -8.43
CA PHE A 202 4.63 -10.35 -6.99
C PHE A 202 5.69 -11.17 -6.23
N MET A 203 6.21 -12.24 -6.84
CA MET A 203 7.26 -13.08 -6.27
C MET A 203 8.67 -12.50 -6.45
N GLY A 204 8.77 -11.35 -7.15
CA GLY A 204 10.05 -10.65 -7.36
C GLY A 204 10.78 -11.02 -8.64
N THR A 205 10.09 -11.58 -9.64
CA THR A 205 10.56 -11.74 -11.03
C THR A 205 9.95 -10.64 -11.93
N LEU A 206 10.16 -10.68 -13.25
CA LEU A 206 9.61 -9.68 -14.16
C LEU A 206 8.11 -9.90 -14.41
N SER A 207 7.40 -8.89 -14.92
CA SER A 207 6.00 -9.04 -15.36
C SER A 207 5.93 -9.56 -16.79
N SER A 208 4.81 -10.19 -17.17
CA SER A 208 4.54 -10.59 -18.56
C SER A 208 4.59 -9.41 -19.54
N TYR A 209 4.30 -8.19 -19.08
CA TYR A 209 4.45 -6.96 -19.87
C TYR A 209 5.92 -6.62 -20.11
N ALA A 210 6.78 -6.72 -19.09
CA ALA A 210 8.22 -6.50 -19.23
C ALA A 210 8.86 -7.49 -20.23
N TRP A 211 8.49 -8.78 -20.15
CA TRP A 211 8.92 -9.79 -21.12
C TRP A 211 8.46 -9.49 -22.56
N THR A 212 7.27 -8.90 -22.71
CA THR A 212 6.76 -8.45 -24.02
C THR A 212 7.63 -7.33 -24.59
N LEU A 213 7.98 -6.33 -23.77
CA LEU A 213 8.86 -5.23 -24.20
C LEU A 213 10.28 -5.72 -24.52
N MET A 214 10.82 -6.66 -23.73
CA MET A 214 12.13 -7.27 -24.01
C MET A 214 12.14 -8.01 -25.34
N ALA A 215 11.08 -8.77 -25.67
CA ALA A 215 10.97 -9.46 -26.95
C ALA A 215 10.88 -8.47 -28.13
N LEU A 216 10.06 -7.42 -28.01
CA LEU A 216 9.97 -6.36 -29.03
C LEU A 216 11.30 -5.64 -29.22
N ALA A 217 11.97 -5.25 -28.13
CA ALA A 217 13.27 -4.59 -28.18
C ALA A 217 14.34 -5.48 -28.81
N ALA A 218 14.36 -6.78 -28.52
CA ALA A 218 15.28 -7.73 -29.15
C ALA A 218 15.08 -7.77 -30.67
N MET A 219 13.83 -7.80 -31.15
CA MET A 219 13.51 -7.75 -32.58
C MET A 219 13.86 -6.40 -33.24
N GLN A 220 13.81 -5.28 -32.50
CA GLN A 220 14.25 -3.97 -33.01
C GLN A 220 15.77 -3.90 -33.21
N LEU A 221 16.53 -4.57 -32.34
CA LEU A 221 17.99 -4.59 -32.36
C LEU A 221 18.57 -5.66 -33.29
N ASP A 222 17.82 -6.71 -33.59
CA ASP A 222 18.28 -7.81 -34.44
C ASP A 222 18.52 -7.30 -35.88
N PRO A 223 19.76 -7.39 -36.40
CA PRO A 223 20.09 -6.92 -37.74
C PRO A 223 19.30 -7.58 -38.87
N LYS A 224 18.80 -8.81 -38.68
CA LYS A 224 18.00 -9.55 -39.66
C LYS A 224 16.52 -9.18 -39.60
N VAL A 225 16.02 -8.82 -38.41
CA VAL A 225 14.60 -8.51 -38.19
C VAL A 225 14.32 -7.02 -38.36
N GLN A 226 15.04 -6.15 -37.64
CA GLN A 226 14.88 -4.69 -37.68
C GLN A 226 13.41 -4.23 -37.54
N LEU A 227 12.73 -4.68 -36.48
CA LEU A 227 11.34 -4.30 -36.23
C LEU A 227 11.19 -2.77 -36.23
N PRO A 228 10.27 -2.17 -37.03
CA PRO A 228 10.09 -0.73 -37.06
C PRO A 228 9.67 -0.16 -35.71
N ASN A 229 10.24 0.97 -35.31
CA ASN A 229 9.83 1.69 -34.11
C ASN A 229 8.58 2.54 -34.41
N LEU A 230 7.42 2.11 -33.92
CA LEU A 230 6.14 2.78 -34.18
C LEU A 230 6.02 4.17 -33.52
N GLN A 231 6.84 4.48 -32.53
CA GLN A 231 6.84 5.79 -31.86
C GLN A 231 7.84 6.77 -32.48
N LYS A 232 8.67 6.31 -33.41
CA LYS A 232 9.64 7.17 -34.12
C LYS A 232 8.90 8.06 -35.11
N ASN A 233 9.14 9.38 -35.00
CA ASN A 233 8.52 10.40 -35.86
C ASN A 233 6.98 10.38 -35.86
N ALA A 234 6.35 9.86 -34.81
CA ALA A 234 4.91 9.91 -34.66
C ALA A 234 4.44 11.31 -34.23
N ASP A 235 3.24 11.70 -34.66
CA ASP A 235 2.61 12.92 -34.19
C ASP A 235 2.36 12.83 -32.68
N LYS A 236 2.73 13.89 -31.96
CA LYS A 236 2.57 13.94 -30.50
C LYS A 236 1.10 13.89 -30.12
N ASN A 237 0.74 12.97 -29.24
CA ASN A 237 -0.59 12.87 -28.67
C ASN A 237 -0.48 13.03 -27.14
N ILE A 238 -0.65 14.25 -26.64
CA ILE A 238 -0.45 14.54 -25.22
C ILE A 238 -1.76 14.36 -24.46
N ILE A 239 -1.77 13.41 -23.52
CA ILE A 239 -2.87 13.21 -22.57
C ILE A 239 -2.49 13.74 -21.18
N ARG A 240 -3.48 14.27 -20.47
CA ARG A 240 -3.33 14.79 -19.10
C ARG A 240 -4.04 13.87 -18.12
N LEU A 241 -3.25 13.13 -17.34
CA LEU A 241 -3.72 12.33 -16.22
C LEU A 241 -3.23 12.98 -14.92
N ASP A 242 -2.36 12.29 -14.16
CA ASP A 242 -1.62 12.89 -13.04
C ASP A 242 -0.47 13.79 -13.52
N GLU A 243 0.12 13.42 -14.67
CA GLU A 243 1.19 14.13 -15.38
C GLU A 243 0.81 14.19 -16.87
N GLU A 244 1.61 14.91 -17.66
CA GLU A 244 1.48 14.95 -19.12
C GLU A 244 2.24 13.76 -19.73
N TYR A 245 1.56 12.95 -20.55
CA TYR A 245 2.14 11.80 -21.24
C TYR A 245 1.95 11.92 -22.74
N ASP A 246 3.01 11.69 -23.51
CA ASP A 246 2.95 11.57 -24.97
C ASP A 246 2.66 10.11 -25.36
N VAL A 247 1.42 9.86 -25.78
CA VAL A 247 0.94 8.54 -26.22
C VAL A 247 0.88 8.41 -27.74
N GLY A 248 1.57 9.29 -28.47
CA GLY A 248 1.64 9.25 -29.93
C GLY A 248 2.41 8.04 -30.45
N TYR A 249 1.84 7.36 -31.44
CA TYR A 249 2.49 6.30 -32.22
C TYR A 249 1.83 6.21 -33.62
N ASN A 250 2.57 5.71 -34.60
CA ASN A 250 2.10 5.51 -35.96
C ASN A 250 1.41 4.15 -36.08
N SER A 251 0.09 4.15 -36.28
CA SER A 251 -0.73 2.94 -36.41
C SER A 251 -0.79 2.40 -37.85
N GLU A 252 -0.57 3.25 -38.85
CA GLU A 252 -0.64 2.87 -40.26
C GLU A 252 0.68 2.27 -40.76
N SER A 253 0.62 0.97 -41.05
CA SER A 253 1.66 0.12 -41.61
C SER A 253 1.93 0.41 -43.09
N ASN A 254 2.37 1.63 -43.41
CA ASN A 254 3.02 1.93 -44.70
C ASN A 254 4.53 1.62 -44.66
N PHE A 255 4.94 0.64 -43.85
CA PHE A 255 6.31 0.15 -43.87
C PHE A 255 6.36 -1.01 -44.86
N GLU A 256 7.09 -0.86 -45.97
CA GLU A 256 7.59 -1.98 -46.78
C GLU A 256 8.62 -2.76 -45.95
N TRP A 257 8.15 -3.46 -44.91
CA TRP A 257 8.96 -4.24 -44.01
C TRP A 257 8.63 -5.72 -44.20
N ASN A 258 9.58 -6.45 -44.76
CA ASN A 258 9.45 -7.89 -45.03
C ASN A 258 10.66 -8.63 -44.41
N PRO A 259 10.62 -8.92 -43.10
CA PRO A 259 11.72 -9.57 -42.42
C PRO A 259 11.78 -11.06 -42.77
N GLU A 260 12.99 -11.64 -42.78
CA GLU A 260 13.16 -13.09 -42.74
C GLU A 260 12.95 -13.57 -41.30
N LEU A 261 11.68 -13.67 -40.87
CA LEU A 261 11.33 -14.09 -39.52
C LEU A 261 11.05 -15.60 -39.45
N ASP A 262 11.91 -16.32 -38.74
CA ASP A 262 11.65 -17.68 -38.27
C ASP A 262 11.53 -17.71 -36.75
N LEU A 263 10.60 -18.51 -36.21
CA LEU A 263 10.27 -18.50 -34.78
C LEU A 263 11.42 -19.04 -33.92
N ALA A 264 12.02 -20.15 -34.35
CA ALA A 264 13.16 -20.74 -33.65
C ALA A 264 14.36 -19.80 -33.70
N THR A 265 14.66 -19.26 -34.88
CA THR A 265 15.77 -18.31 -35.07
C THR A 265 15.57 -17.05 -34.22
N SER A 266 14.36 -16.50 -34.16
CA SER A 266 14.03 -15.34 -33.32
C SER A 266 14.17 -15.63 -31.83
N PHE A 267 13.75 -16.82 -31.38
CA PHE A 267 13.91 -17.25 -29.99
C PHE A 267 15.38 -17.47 -29.63
N VAL A 268 16.17 -18.10 -30.52
CA VAL A 268 17.61 -18.29 -30.34
C VAL A 268 18.32 -16.94 -30.28
N ALA A 269 18.01 -16.01 -31.18
CA ALA A 269 18.56 -14.66 -31.16
C ALA A 269 18.22 -13.92 -29.86
N PHE A 270 16.99 -14.06 -29.36
CA PHE A 270 16.58 -13.53 -28.06
C PHE A 270 17.41 -14.12 -26.91
N ILE A 271 17.54 -15.45 -26.81
CA ILE A 271 18.33 -16.08 -25.74
C ILE A 271 19.81 -15.70 -25.87
N HIS A 272 20.39 -15.77 -27.07
CA HIS A 272 21.77 -15.39 -27.34
C HIS A 272 22.08 -13.98 -26.85
N ARG A 273 21.24 -13.00 -27.20
CA ARG A 273 21.40 -11.60 -26.78
C ARG A 273 21.46 -11.47 -25.26
N PHE A 274 20.55 -12.12 -24.53
CA PHE A 274 20.50 -12.04 -23.07
C PHE A 274 21.50 -12.97 -22.35
N VAL A 275 22.27 -13.78 -23.07
CA VAL A 275 23.35 -14.59 -22.49
C VAL A 275 24.72 -13.93 -22.71
N PHE A 276 24.99 -13.45 -23.92
CA PHE A 276 26.29 -12.89 -24.29
C PHE A 276 26.37 -11.37 -24.16
N ASP A 277 25.28 -10.67 -24.48
CA ASP A 277 25.24 -9.20 -24.47
C ASP A 277 24.30 -8.69 -23.39
N TRP A 278 24.55 -9.03 -22.12
CA TRP A 278 23.70 -8.63 -21.00
C TRP A 278 23.53 -7.09 -20.97
N PRO A 279 22.42 -6.53 -21.51
CA PRO A 279 22.41 -5.12 -21.91
C PRO A 279 22.25 -4.22 -20.69
N PHE A 280 21.84 -4.79 -19.56
CA PHE A 280 21.49 -4.05 -18.37
C PHE A 280 22.69 -3.44 -17.66
N GLU A 281 23.93 -3.74 -17.99
CA GLU A 281 25.11 -3.10 -17.37
C GLU A 281 25.26 -1.64 -17.84
N GLU A 282 25.14 -1.39 -19.15
CA GLU A 282 25.37 -0.08 -19.76
C GLU A 282 24.09 0.58 -20.33
N ASP A 283 23.09 -0.24 -20.68
CA ASP A 283 21.90 0.18 -21.40
C ASP A 283 20.60 -0.06 -20.61
N VAL A 284 19.57 0.66 -21.05
CA VAL A 284 18.17 0.55 -20.66
C VAL A 284 17.38 0.00 -21.85
N ILE A 285 16.58 -1.04 -21.64
CA ILE A 285 15.69 -1.52 -22.70
C ILE A 285 14.58 -0.49 -22.93
N SER A 286 14.48 0.01 -24.16
CA SER A 286 13.52 1.04 -24.54
C SER A 286 13.02 0.84 -25.98
N ILE A 287 11.78 0.35 -26.10
CA ILE A 287 11.17 0.17 -27.42
C ILE A 287 10.87 1.50 -28.13
N ARG A 288 10.70 2.59 -27.35
CA ARG A 288 10.48 3.95 -27.86
C ARG A 288 11.73 4.52 -28.52
N ASN A 289 12.92 4.10 -28.08
CA ASN A 289 14.19 4.54 -28.65
C ASN A 289 14.77 3.56 -29.68
N GLY A 290 14.03 2.51 -30.06
CA GLY A 290 14.46 1.52 -31.05
C GLY A 290 15.26 0.35 -30.48
N GLY A 291 15.06 0.02 -29.21
CA GLY A 291 15.57 -1.19 -28.58
C GLY A 291 16.32 -0.91 -27.27
N THR A 292 17.35 -0.06 -27.33
CA THR A 292 18.15 0.35 -26.15
C THR A 292 18.35 1.85 -26.09
N LEU A 293 18.64 2.33 -24.88
CA LEU A 293 19.06 3.70 -24.57
C LEU A 293 20.16 3.64 -23.51
N SER A 294 21.24 4.42 -23.64
CA SER A 294 22.31 4.40 -22.65
C SER A 294 21.82 4.83 -21.26
N ARG A 295 22.30 4.17 -20.21
CA ARG A 295 22.06 4.56 -18.81
C ARG A 295 22.49 6.00 -18.53
N LYS A 296 23.59 6.45 -19.17
CA LYS A 296 24.12 7.81 -19.04
C LYS A 296 23.13 8.85 -19.57
N ASP A 297 22.59 8.60 -20.76
CA ASP A 297 21.61 9.48 -21.39
C ASP A 297 20.30 9.54 -20.61
N LYS A 298 19.92 8.41 -19.99
CA LYS A 298 18.68 8.30 -19.22
C LYS A 298 18.81 8.74 -17.76
N ASN A 299 20.02 8.91 -17.24
CA ASN A 299 20.33 9.08 -15.81
C ASN A 299 19.77 7.95 -14.92
N TRP A 300 19.77 6.71 -15.42
CA TRP A 300 19.33 5.52 -14.68
C TRP A 300 20.53 4.71 -14.22
N ASN A 301 21.25 5.23 -13.23
CA ASN A 301 22.37 4.54 -12.61
C ASN A 301 21.87 3.41 -11.71
N GLN A 302 22.64 2.32 -11.62
CA GLN A 302 22.34 1.20 -10.74
C GLN A 302 22.35 1.67 -9.29
N GLY A 303 21.21 1.48 -8.60
CA GLY A 303 21.09 1.78 -7.18
C GLY A 303 21.58 0.63 -6.33
N GLU A 304 22.08 0.95 -5.14
CA GLU A 304 22.34 -0.04 -4.09
C GLU A 304 21.03 -0.48 -3.42
N PRO A 305 20.92 -1.73 -2.94
CA PRO A 305 21.93 -2.79 -2.93
C PRO A 305 21.92 -3.67 -4.21
N GLU A 306 23.11 -4.11 -4.63
CA GLU A 306 23.26 -5.04 -5.76
C GLU A 306 22.84 -6.46 -5.40
N ALA A 307 22.54 -7.28 -6.42
CA ALA A 307 22.10 -8.65 -6.21
C ALA A 307 23.16 -9.51 -5.50
N PHE A 308 24.44 -9.23 -5.77
CA PHE A 308 25.58 -9.97 -5.21
C PHE A 308 25.95 -9.52 -3.79
N ASP A 309 25.72 -8.24 -3.44
CA ASP A 309 26.01 -7.69 -2.11
C ASP A 309 25.03 -8.14 -1.02
N LEU A 310 23.88 -8.69 -1.40
CA LEU A 310 22.79 -9.07 -0.48
C LEU A 310 22.86 -10.50 0.07
N LEU A 311 23.93 -11.22 -0.24
CA LEU A 311 24.13 -12.61 0.15
C LEU A 311 24.90 -12.61 1.48
N PRO A 312 24.23 -12.60 2.67
CA PRO A 312 23.31 -13.66 3.11
C PRO A 312 22.05 -13.19 3.91
N ASP A 313 21.67 -11.91 3.88
CA ASP A 313 20.89 -11.33 5.00
C ASP A 313 19.41 -10.96 4.74
N SER A 314 18.84 -11.13 3.54
CA SER A 314 17.38 -11.28 3.33
C SER A 314 16.99 -11.33 1.85
N LEU A 315 16.67 -12.52 1.35
CA LEU A 315 16.09 -12.75 0.00
C LEU A 315 14.70 -12.09 -0.22
N ASP A 316 14.14 -11.43 0.80
CA ASP A 316 12.82 -10.78 0.77
C ASP A 316 12.90 -9.26 0.47
N ARG A 317 14.11 -8.68 0.43
CA ARG A 317 14.31 -7.28 0.01
C ARG A 317 14.27 -7.16 -1.51
N ARG A 318 13.82 -6.00 -1.99
CA ARG A 318 13.94 -5.65 -3.42
C ARG A 318 15.37 -5.21 -3.72
N LEU A 319 15.79 -5.42 -4.95
CA LEU A 319 17.05 -4.87 -5.44
C LEU A 319 17.00 -3.33 -5.45
N GLY A 320 18.18 -2.72 -5.52
CA GLY A 320 18.28 -1.30 -5.82
C GLY A 320 17.57 -0.94 -7.12
N LEU A 321 17.31 0.37 -7.30
CA LEU A 321 16.65 0.85 -8.51
C LEU A 321 17.52 0.52 -9.74
N HIS A 322 16.87 0.24 -10.88
CA HIS A 322 17.56 0.05 -12.16
C HIS A 322 18.57 -1.10 -12.19
N SER A 323 18.26 -2.26 -11.58
CA SER A 323 19.10 -3.47 -11.73
C SER A 323 18.90 -4.19 -13.07
N MET A 324 17.68 -4.24 -13.58
CA MET A 324 17.37 -4.60 -14.97
C MET A 324 16.46 -3.52 -15.55
N PRO A 325 17.02 -2.35 -15.93
CA PRO A 325 16.23 -1.21 -16.33
C PRO A 325 15.47 -1.49 -17.63
N ILE A 326 14.14 -1.46 -17.54
CA ILE A 326 13.23 -1.60 -18.68
C ILE A 326 12.27 -0.42 -18.63
N GLU A 327 12.35 0.46 -19.62
CA GLU A 327 11.56 1.67 -19.73
C GLU A 327 10.15 1.37 -20.25
N ASP A 328 9.13 1.95 -19.60
CA ASP A 328 7.77 1.99 -20.15
C ASP A 328 7.68 3.01 -21.31
N PRO A 329 7.09 2.64 -22.46
CA PRO A 329 7.09 3.45 -23.68
C PRO A 329 6.31 4.78 -23.59
N PHE A 330 5.43 4.94 -22.58
CA PHE A 330 4.70 6.18 -22.33
C PHE A 330 5.06 6.80 -20.98
N SER A 331 5.22 6.00 -19.94
CA SER A 331 5.67 6.44 -18.62
C SER A 331 7.20 6.39 -18.53
N LEU A 332 7.87 7.37 -19.13
CA LEU A 332 9.34 7.39 -19.28
C LEU A 332 10.14 7.36 -17.97
N ASN A 333 9.52 7.62 -16.82
CA ASN A 333 10.13 7.52 -15.49
C ASN A 333 9.86 6.18 -14.79
N HIS A 334 9.06 5.30 -15.42
CA HIS A 334 8.70 4.02 -14.86
C HIS A 334 9.65 2.92 -15.34
N ASP A 335 10.50 2.48 -14.42
CA ASP A 335 11.27 1.24 -14.58
C ASP A 335 10.41 0.02 -14.20
N LEU A 336 10.26 -0.92 -15.13
CA LEU A 336 9.55 -2.19 -14.91
C LEU A 336 10.39 -3.20 -14.11
N GLY A 337 11.73 -3.07 -14.10
CA GLY A 337 12.65 -3.93 -13.36
C GLY A 337 12.66 -3.70 -11.85
N ARG A 338 12.11 -2.59 -11.35
CA ARG A 338 12.05 -2.25 -9.91
C ARG A 338 11.34 -3.25 -8.99
N VAL A 339 10.65 -4.23 -9.57
CA VAL A 339 9.95 -5.31 -8.83
C VAL A 339 10.89 -6.45 -8.44
N LEU A 340 12.09 -6.49 -9.04
CA LEU A 340 13.03 -7.58 -8.89
C LEU A 340 13.55 -7.71 -7.46
N ARG A 341 13.64 -8.96 -7.03
CA ARG A 341 14.34 -9.40 -5.82
C ARG A 341 15.63 -10.10 -6.22
N PRO A 342 16.62 -10.20 -5.31
CA PRO A 342 17.87 -10.90 -5.60
C PRO A 342 17.65 -12.32 -6.13
N SER A 343 16.75 -13.08 -5.50
CA SER A 343 16.42 -14.43 -5.97
C SER A 343 15.83 -14.44 -7.38
N GLY A 344 14.89 -13.53 -7.67
CA GLY A 344 14.27 -13.44 -8.99
C GLY A 344 15.26 -13.05 -10.08
N TYR A 345 16.16 -12.11 -9.80
CA TYR A 345 17.22 -11.70 -10.71
C TYR A 345 18.20 -12.84 -11.02
N LEU A 346 18.70 -13.53 -9.98
CA LEU A 346 19.61 -14.67 -10.15
C LEU A 346 18.94 -15.83 -10.89
N THR A 347 17.67 -16.12 -10.57
CA THR A 347 16.90 -17.13 -11.30
C THR A 347 16.74 -16.74 -12.76
N ILE A 348 16.41 -15.48 -13.11
CA ILE A 348 16.30 -15.08 -14.52
C ILE A 348 17.61 -15.33 -15.28
N ARG A 349 18.77 -14.99 -14.68
CA ARG A 349 20.08 -15.25 -15.31
C ARG A 349 20.35 -16.75 -15.50
N GLU A 350 20.10 -17.55 -14.47
CA GLU A 350 20.21 -19.00 -14.53
C GLU A 350 19.33 -19.57 -15.65
N GLU A 351 18.10 -19.09 -15.79
CA GLU A 351 17.14 -19.58 -16.78
C GLU A 351 17.56 -19.26 -18.22
N PHE A 352 18.17 -18.10 -18.47
CA PHE A 352 18.78 -17.80 -19.77
C PHE A 352 19.94 -18.74 -20.10
N LEU A 353 20.80 -19.06 -19.13
CA LEU A 353 21.90 -20.01 -19.31
C LEU A 353 21.39 -21.43 -19.57
N LYS A 354 20.36 -21.88 -18.83
CA LYS A 354 19.71 -23.18 -19.07
C LYS A 354 19.13 -23.26 -20.47
N ALA A 355 18.41 -22.22 -20.90
CA ALA A 355 17.85 -22.16 -22.25
C ALA A 355 18.95 -22.25 -23.32
N TRP A 356 20.06 -21.53 -23.16
CA TRP A 356 21.18 -21.60 -24.10
C TRP A 356 21.83 -22.99 -24.15
N LEU A 357 22.15 -23.58 -23.01
CA LEU A 357 22.74 -24.93 -22.97
C LEU A 357 21.78 -26.00 -23.53
N GLY A 358 20.46 -25.85 -23.30
CA GLY A 358 19.47 -26.74 -23.89
C GLY A 358 19.41 -26.62 -25.41
N LEU A 359 19.54 -25.40 -25.96
CA LEU A 359 19.62 -25.17 -27.40
C LEU A 359 20.88 -25.81 -28.01
N LEU A 360 22.04 -25.69 -27.35
CA LEU A 360 23.29 -26.34 -27.79
C LEU A 360 23.17 -27.87 -27.81
N LYS A 361 22.48 -28.44 -26.81
CA LYS A 361 22.20 -29.88 -26.72
C LYS A 361 21.11 -30.37 -27.66
N SER A 362 20.50 -29.48 -28.46
CA SER A 362 19.36 -29.78 -29.32
C SER A 362 18.16 -30.38 -28.56
N GLU A 363 17.89 -29.88 -27.35
CA GLU A 363 16.74 -30.30 -26.54
C GLU A 363 15.40 -29.88 -27.17
N PRO A 364 14.34 -30.69 -27.09
CA PRO A 364 13.04 -30.32 -27.64
C PRO A 364 12.40 -29.14 -26.89
N TRP A 365 11.43 -28.47 -27.52
CA TRP A 365 10.72 -27.34 -26.92
C TRP A 365 10.09 -27.68 -25.56
N SER A 366 9.67 -28.93 -25.37
CA SER A 366 9.08 -29.42 -24.12
C SER A 366 10.03 -29.37 -22.93
N GLU A 367 11.33 -29.59 -23.13
CA GLU A 367 12.36 -29.51 -22.07
C GLU A 367 12.80 -28.06 -21.87
N LEU A 368 13.00 -27.29 -22.96
CA LEU A 368 13.32 -25.86 -22.89
C LEU A 368 12.25 -25.03 -22.16
N SER A 369 10.98 -25.43 -22.31
CA SER A 369 9.83 -24.81 -21.67
C SER A 369 9.29 -25.62 -20.49
N LYS A 370 10.05 -26.58 -19.96
CA LYS A 370 9.60 -27.40 -18.84
C LYS A 370 9.37 -26.55 -17.61
N LYS A 371 8.23 -26.75 -16.96
CA LYS A 371 7.94 -26.16 -15.66
C LYS A 371 8.83 -26.83 -14.62
N GLU A 372 9.99 -26.24 -14.34
CA GLU A 372 10.68 -26.56 -13.09
C GLU A 372 9.70 -26.20 -11.97
N ASN A 373 9.38 -27.19 -11.14
CA ASN A 373 8.69 -26.95 -9.90
C ASN A 373 9.56 -25.98 -9.12
N VAL A 374 9.26 -24.68 -9.22
CA VAL A 374 9.59 -23.69 -8.20
C VAL A 374 9.27 -24.41 -6.92
N SER A 375 10.30 -24.66 -6.11
CA SER A 375 10.20 -25.34 -4.83
C SER A 375 8.85 -24.99 -4.24
N VAL A 376 7.95 -25.97 -4.26
CA VAL A 376 6.65 -25.84 -3.65
C VAL A 376 6.99 -25.30 -2.28
N ILE A 377 6.61 -24.06 -2.00
CA ILE A 377 6.48 -23.62 -0.62
C ILE A 377 5.58 -24.71 -0.08
N GLU A 378 6.15 -25.65 0.68
CA GLU A 378 5.44 -26.80 1.24
C GLU A 378 4.10 -26.24 1.68
N GLU A 379 2.99 -26.77 1.12
CA GLU A 379 1.67 -26.31 1.49
C GLU A 379 1.63 -26.27 3.01
N PHE A 380 1.73 -25.07 3.57
CA PHE A 380 1.92 -24.92 5.01
C PHE A 380 0.60 -25.36 5.63
N ASP A 381 0.53 -26.63 6.00
CA ASP A 381 -0.64 -27.27 6.55
C ASP A 381 -0.79 -26.73 7.98
N LEU A 382 -1.62 -25.68 8.08
CA LEU A 382 -1.86 -24.91 9.30
C LEU A 382 -2.26 -25.77 10.52
N PHE A 383 -2.70 -27.01 10.28
CA PHE A 383 -3.21 -27.94 11.28
C PHE A 383 -2.39 -29.24 11.41
N GLU A 384 -1.22 -29.36 10.79
CA GLU A 384 -0.39 -30.57 10.84
C GLU A 384 -0.11 -31.02 12.29
N ASP A 385 0.22 -30.07 13.15
CA ASP A 385 0.49 -30.25 14.59
C ASP A 385 -0.75 -30.66 15.41
N LEU A 386 -1.96 -30.40 14.89
CA LEU A 386 -3.24 -30.63 15.56
C LEU A 386 -3.95 -31.90 15.08
N ARG A 387 -3.54 -32.50 13.96
CA ARG A 387 -4.05 -33.77 13.44
C ARG A 387 -3.85 -34.98 14.36
N PRO A 388 -2.68 -35.16 15.00
CA PRO A 388 -2.42 -36.33 15.85
C PRO A 388 -2.91 -36.14 17.30
N ARG A 389 -3.27 -34.92 17.73
CA ARG A 389 -3.67 -34.63 19.12
C ARG A 389 -5.12 -35.00 19.41
N ALA A 390 -5.39 -35.41 20.64
CA ALA A 390 -6.75 -35.69 21.10
C ALA A 390 -7.57 -34.38 21.21
N MET A 391 -8.89 -34.45 21.00
CA MET A 391 -9.75 -33.26 21.06
C MET A 391 -9.75 -32.60 22.44
N ASP A 392 -9.64 -33.38 23.51
CA ASP A 392 -9.58 -32.87 24.88
C ASP A 392 -8.31 -32.03 25.12
N GLU A 393 -7.17 -32.45 24.56
CA GLU A 393 -5.91 -31.68 24.59
C GLU A 393 -6.03 -30.38 23.78
N VAL A 394 -6.73 -30.41 22.65
CA VAL A 394 -6.97 -29.21 21.84
C VAL A 394 -7.91 -28.24 22.55
N HIS A 395 -8.92 -28.74 23.26
CA HIS A 395 -9.80 -27.92 24.10
C HIS A 395 -9.04 -27.29 25.29
N ALA A 396 -8.15 -28.04 25.93
CA ALA A 396 -7.28 -27.52 26.99
C ALA A 396 -6.34 -26.42 26.46
N LEU A 397 -5.71 -26.64 25.29
CA LEU A 397 -4.86 -25.64 24.64
C LEU A 397 -5.64 -24.38 24.23
N HIS A 398 -6.88 -24.55 23.75
CA HIS A 398 -7.76 -23.41 23.42
C HIS A 398 -8.09 -22.58 24.66
N GLN A 399 -8.38 -23.23 25.80
CA GLN A 399 -8.64 -22.54 27.06
C GLN A 399 -7.39 -21.81 27.58
N GLU A 400 -6.21 -22.44 27.52
CA GLU A 400 -4.94 -21.80 27.88
C GLU A 400 -4.65 -20.55 27.04
N VAL A 401 -4.92 -20.61 25.73
CA VAL A 401 -4.75 -19.46 24.83
C VAL A 401 -5.76 -18.35 25.15
N LEU A 402 -6.98 -18.68 25.59
CA LEU A 402 -7.98 -17.69 26.02
C LEU A 402 -7.54 -16.97 27.30
N ASP A 403 -7.07 -17.72 28.29
CA ASP A 403 -6.63 -17.17 29.58
C ASP A 403 -5.40 -16.27 29.39
N ASN A 404 -4.42 -16.74 28.59
CA ASN A 404 -3.26 -15.94 28.22
C ASN A 404 -3.64 -14.68 27.44
N LEU A 405 -4.61 -14.77 26.52
CA LEU A 405 -5.09 -13.60 25.78
C LEU A 405 -5.75 -12.58 26.72
N SER A 406 -6.56 -13.02 27.68
CA SER A 406 -7.21 -12.13 28.65
C SER A 406 -6.17 -11.39 29.50
N ARG A 407 -5.17 -12.12 30.02
CA ARG A 407 -4.07 -11.55 30.80
C ARG A 407 -3.28 -10.50 30.01
N VAL A 408 -2.87 -10.83 28.78
CA VAL A 408 -2.11 -9.90 27.93
C VAL A 408 -2.95 -8.66 27.56
N GLU A 409 -4.26 -8.82 27.33
CA GLU A 409 -5.16 -7.69 27.05
C GLU A 409 -5.40 -6.79 28.27
N GLU A 410 -5.44 -7.34 29.48
CA GLU A 410 -5.50 -6.58 30.73
C GLU A 410 -4.21 -5.81 30.98
N GLU A 411 -3.05 -6.44 30.85
CA GLU A 411 -1.74 -5.77 30.90
C GLU A 411 -1.63 -4.66 29.82
N GLY A 412 -2.17 -4.91 28.63
CA GLY A 412 -2.24 -3.91 27.56
C GLY A 412 -3.11 -2.70 27.92
N ARG A 413 -4.22 -2.92 28.64
CA ARG A 413 -5.12 -1.87 29.14
C ARG A 413 -4.44 -1.04 30.22
N THR A 414 -3.76 -1.66 31.18
CA THR A 414 -3.04 -0.95 32.26
C THR A 414 -1.90 -0.10 31.69
N PHE A 415 -1.06 -0.65 30.82
CA PHE A 415 0.01 0.11 30.14
C PHE A 415 -0.54 1.27 29.29
N SER A 416 -1.69 1.07 28.64
CA SER A 416 -2.35 2.14 27.88
C SER A 416 -2.89 3.26 28.77
N ALA A 417 -3.44 2.92 29.93
CA ALA A 417 -3.91 3.89 30.91
C ALA A 417 -2.76 4.69 31.52
N GLN A 418 -1.70 4.03 31.96
CA GLN A 418 -0.48 4.67 32.50
C GLN A 418 0.16 5.60 31.48
N ARG A 419 0.32 5.15 30.22
CA ARG A 419 0.84 6.01 29.14
C ARG A 419 -0.02 7.25 28.92
N LYS A 420 -1.35 7.09 28.98
CA LYS A 420 -2.28 8.22 28.82
C LYS A 420 -2.08 9.22 29.96
N SER A 421 -1.91 8.76 31.20
CA SER A 421 -1.66 9.64 32.35
C SER A 421 -0.32 10.39 32.23
N ILE A 422 0.77 9.69 31.91
CA ILE A 422 2.09 10.32 31.66
C ILE A 422 2.01 11.37 30.52
N SER A 423 1.33 11.04 29.43
CA SER A 423 1.14 11.98 28.31
C SER A 423 0.33 13.21 28.72
N GLN A 424 -0.60 13.08 29.66
CA GLN A 424 -1.40 14.19 30.17
C GLN A 424 -0.56 15.10 31.09
N ALA A 425 0.27 14.52 31.96
CA ALA A 425 1.23 15.26 32.80
C ALA A 425 2.20 16.09 31.95
N ILE A 426 2.76 15.50 30.88
CA ILE A 426 3.64 16.23 29.94
C ILE A 426 2.90 17.38 29.24
N GLN A 427 1.63 17.18 28.85
CA GLN A 427 0.85 18.22 28.18
C GLN A 427 0.51 19.39 29.11
N PHE A 428 0.21 19.11 30.38
CA PHE A 428 -0.01 20.12 31.42
C PHE A 428 1.27 20.93 31.69
N ALA A 429 2.40 20.25 31.87
CA ALA A 429 3.70 20.88 32.09
C ALA A 429 4.13 21.80 30.93
N LEU A 430 3.70 21.49 29.69
CA LEU A 430 3.98 22.28 28.50
C LEU A 430 2.93 23.38 28.21
N GLY A 431 1.92 23.56 29.07
CA GLY A 431 0.86 24.57 28.89
C GLY A 431 -0.06 24.29 27.70
N LYS A 432 -0.16 23.03 27.26
CA LYS A 432 -1.08 22.60 26.19
C LYS A 432 -2.44 22.16 26.73
N ARG A 433 -2.57 22.09 28.05
CA ARG A 433 -3.77 21.65 28.77
C ARG A 433 -3.85 22.42 30.08
N ASP A 434 -5.05 22.88 30.43
CA ASP A 434 -5.30 23.71 31.62
C ASP A 434 -5.66 22.90 32.87
N THR A 435 -5.91 21.60 32.72
CA THR A 435 -6.32 20.70 33.81
C THR A 435 -5.21 19.71 34.16
N PRO A 436 -4.91 19.51 35.46
CA PRO A 436 -3.96 18.51 35.91
C PRO A 436 -4.45 17.09 35.57
N PRO A 437 -3.53 16.12 35.40
CA PRO A 437 -3.89 14.72 35.15
C PRO A 437 -4.69 14.14 36.32
N GLN A 438 -5.72 13.34 36.03
CA GLN A 438 -6.50 12.61 37.03
C GLN A 438 -6.15 11.11 36.96
N GLY A 439 -5.59 10.57 38.06
CA GLY A 439 -5.30 9.15 38.24
C GLY A 439 -3.82 8.85 38.53
N SER A 440 -3.55 7.79 39.31
CA SER A 440 -2.20 7.44 39.76
C SER A 440 -1.27 7.09 38.60
N ILE A 441 -0.08 7.69 38.60
CA ILE A 441 0.96 7.55 37.58
C ILE A 441 1.96 6.44 37.99
N GLY A 442 1.50 5.41 38.71
CA GLY A 442 2.37 4.30 39.12
C GLY A 442 3.62 4.79 39.88
N PRO A 443 4.76 4.07 39.82
CA PRO A 443 5.95 4.39 40.63
C PRO A 443 6.69 5.70 40.26
N GLU A 444 6.17 6.50 39.32
CA GLU A 444 6.69 7.86 39.04
C GLU A 444 5.72 8.97 39.51
N ASP A 445 4.76 8.65 40.40
CA ASP A 445 3.78 9.61 40.95
C ASP A 445 4.47 10.84 41.58
N ASP A 446 5.47 10.63 42.44
CA ASP A 446 6.19 11.69 43.15
C ASP A 446 6.71 12.80 42.22
N ARG A 447 7.26 12.41 41.06
CA ARG A 447 7.81 13.37 40.08
C ARG A 447 6.71 14.10 39.30
N SER A 448 5.55 13.49 39.16
CA SER A 448 4.43 14.10 38.45
C SER A 448 3.72 15.14 39.30
N GLU A 449 3.63 14.92 40.61
CA GLU A 449 3.15 15.90 41.60
C GLU A 449 4.11 17.10 41.66
N GLU A 450 5.42 16.85 41.78
CA GLU A 450 6.44 17.90 41.73
C GLU A 450 6.36 18.77 40.45
N ILE A 451 6.06 18.16 39.30
CA ILE A 451 5.88 18.88 38.03
C ILE A 451 4.63 19.76 38.06
N ASN A 452 3.52 19.26 38.62
CA ASN A 452 2.28 20.00 38.69
C ASN A 452 2.42 21.22 39.61
N ASP A 453 3.05 21.03 40.77
CA ASP A 453 3.31 22.09 41.75
C ASP A 453 4.25 23.15 41.17
N SER A 454 5.35 22.71 40.56
CA SER A 454 6.31 23.60 39.88
C SER A 454 5.66 24.39 38.74
N LYS A 455 4.70 23.79 38.02
CA LYS A 455 3.96 24.47 36.94
C LYS A 455 2.97 25.49 37.47
N SER A 456 2.26 25.18 38.55
CA SER A 456 1.36 26.14 39.22
C SER A 456 2.13 27.36 39.70
N GLN A 457 3.24 27.15 40.39
CA GLN A 457 4.12 28.24 40.84
C GLN A 457 4.67 29.06 39.67
N LEU A 458 5.02 28.41 38.56
CA LEU A 458 5.49 29.08 37.35
C LEU A 458 4.40 29.96 36.73
N ASP A 459 3.15 29.51 36.72
CA ASP A 459 2.02 30.26 36.16
C ASP A 459 1.68 31.48 37.01
N ASP A 460 1.70 31.34 38.34
CA ASP A 460 1.50 32.44 39.28
C ASP A 460 2.57 33.53 39.10
N LEU A 461 3.85 33.14 39.05
CA LEU A 461 4.96 34.08 38.84
C LEU A 461 4.94 34.71 37.44
N THR A 462 4.53 33.95 36.42
CA THR A 462 4.40 34.47 35.05
C THR A 462 3.27 35.49 34.96
N SER A 463 2.14 35.24 35.64
CA SER A 463 1.03 36.18 35.71
C SER A 463 1.44 37.49 36.39
N GLN A 464 2.13 37.40 37.54
CA GLN A 464 2.64 38.58 38.25
C GLN A 464 3.62 39.38 37.39
N ARG A 465 4.50 38.69 36.66
CA ARG A 465 5.43 39.36 35.74
C ARG A 465 4.68 40.06 34.60
N ASP A 466 3.72 39.41 33.98
CA ASP A 466 3.01 39.96 32.81
C ASP A 466 2.17 41.19 33.17
N GLU A 467 1.59 41.22 34.37
CA GLU A 467 0.93 42.41 34.92
C GLU A 467 1.91 43.59 35.07
N LEU A 468 3.10 43.34 35.62
CA LEU A 468 4.13 44.37 35.78
C LEU A 468 4.75 44.81 34.46
N VAL A 469 4.93 43.90 33.51
CA VAL A 469 5.43 44.20 32.15
C VAL A 469 4.44 45.07 31.39
N GLY A 470 3.13 44.89 31.60
CA GLY A 470 2.10 45.77 31.02
C GLY A 470 2.26 47.26 31.42
N ASN A 471 2.92 47.53 32.54
CA ASN A 471 3.15 48.87 33.08
C ASN A 471 4.49 49.50 32.63
N ILE A 472 5.32 48.78 31.86
CA ILE A 472 6.62 49.29 31.38
C ILE A 472 6.75 49.19 29.85
N VAL A 473 7.17 50.29 29.23
CA VAL A 473 7.31 50.39 27.76
C VAL A 473 8.69 49.93 27.27
N ILE A 474 9.71 50.02 28.12
CA ILE A 474 11.11 49.71 27.79
C ILE A 474 11.73 48.78 28.84
N SER A 475 12.72 47.98 28.44
CA SER A 475 13.35 46.97 29.32
C SER A 475 14.12 47.59 30.49
N SER A 476 14.20 46.91 31.64
CA SER A 476 14.90 47.35 32.86
C SER A 476 16.34 47.87 32.65
N PRO A 477 17.22 47.19 31.86
CA PRO A 477 18.55 47.71 31.56
C PRO A 477 18.50 49.03 30.76
N LYS A 478 17.55 49.12 29.83
CA LYS A 478 17.35 50.31 29.01
C LYS A 478 16.80 51.48 29.82
N ILE A 479 15.87 51.23 30.75
CA ILE A 479 15.37 52.24 31.70
C ILE A 479 16.54 52.85 32.47
N SER A 480 17.43 52.01 33.00
CA SER A 480 18.58 52.46 33.78
C SER A 480 19.57 53.28 32.95
N GLU A 481 19.81 52.86 31.70
CA GLU A 481 20.69 53.58 30.76
C GLU A 481 20.09 54.92 30.34
N THR A 482 18.80 54.95 29.95
CA THR A 482 18.12 56.18 29.54
C THR A 482 17.94 57.14 30.69
N LEU A 483 17.67 56.64 31.91
CA LEU A 483 17.54 57.47 33.12
C LEU A 483 18.87 58.18 33.43
N ARG A 484 19.99 57.48 33.26
CA ARG A 484 21.33 58.09 33.41
C ARG A 484 21.60 59.12 32.32
N GLN A 485 21.32 58.79 31.06
CA GLN A 485 21.54 59.71 29.93
C GLN A 485 20.66 60.97 30.02
N THR A 486 19.43 60.86 30.47
CA THR A 486 18.54 62.03 30.67
C THR A 486 18.97 62.85 31.87
N PHE A 487 19.40 62.21 32.97
CA PHE A 487 19.97 62.91 34.12
C PHE A 487 21.22 63.71 33.74
N ASP A 488 22.17 63.08 33.04
CA ASP A 488 23.40 63.72 32.60
C ASP A 488 23.08 64.93 31.70
N ARG A 489 22.13 64.79 30.76
CA ARG A 489 21.70 65.88 29.86
C ARG A 489 21.00 67.06 30.56
N ILE A 490 20.27 66.80 31.65
CA ILE A 490 19.59 67.84 32.45
C ILE A 490 20.57 68.54 33.39
N THR A 491 21.65 67.87 33.79
CA THR A 491 22.62 68.35 34.78
C THR A 491 23.95 68.84 34.19
N GLU A 492 24.15 68.68 32.88
CA GLU A 492 25.33 69.16 32.15
C GLU A 492 25.45 70.69 32.23
N GLN A 493 26.69 71.19 32.28
CA GLN A 493 26.93 72.64 32.28
C GLN A 493 26.53 73.22 30.93
N LEU A 494 25.58 74.16 30.95
CA LEU A 494 25.05 74.82 29.75
C LEU A 494 26.17 75.53 28.97
N ASP A 495 26.38 75.10 27.72
CA ASP A 495 27.19 75.84 26.75
C ASP A 495 26.39 77.05 26.25
N VAL A 496 26.97 78.25 26.36
CA VAL A 496 26.33 79.52 25.98
C VAL A 496 25.91 79.52 24.50
N MET A 497 26.54 78.71 23.66
CA MET A 497 26.25 78.60 22.24
C MET A 497 25.15 77.59 21.89
N ASN A 498 24.69 76.76 22.85
CA ASN A 498 23.78 75.65 22.59
C ASN A 498 22.75 75.46 23.72
N ILE A 499 21.97 76.52 23.98
CA ILE A 499 20.94 76.55 25.02
C ILE A 499 19.70 75.76 24.55
N PRO A 500 19.26 74.72 25.27
CA PRO A 500 18.04 73.98 24.94
C PRO A 500 16.80 74.89 24.97
N SER A 501 15.80 74.61 24.12
CA SER A 501 14.52 75.31 24.23
C SER A 501 13.77 74.88 25.49
N LEU A 502 12.95 75.78 26.06
CA LEU A 502 12.12 75.49 27.23
C LEU A 502 11.24 74.25 27.04
N GLU A 503 10.65 74.11 25.84
CA GLU A 503 9.85 72.93 25.49
C GLU A 503 10.67 71.64 25.58
N ARG A 504 11.93 71.67 25.14
CA ARG A 504 12.81 70.49 25.15
C ARG A 504 13.24 70.10 26.56
N GLU A 505 13.49 71.06 27.43
CA GLU A 505 13.79 70.80 28.85
C GLU A 505 12.57 70.20 29.57
N GLN A 506 11.37 70.72 29.30
CA GLN A 506 10.11 70.19 29.85
C GLN A 506 9.89 68.74 29.42
N GLU A 507 10.14 68.40 28.15
CA GLU A 507 10.07 67.03 27.64
C GLU A 507 11.09 66.10 28.34
N LEU A 508 12.34 66.55 28.50
CA LEU A 508 13.39 65.75 29.12
C LEU A 508 13.12 65.52 30.62
N ALA A 509 12.61 66.54 31.33
CA ALA A 509 12.21 66.41 32.72
C ALA A 509 10.99 65.49 32.91
N SER A 510 9.99 65.59 32.03
CA SER A 510 8.83 64.68 32.02
C SER A 510 9.28 63.24 31.80
N LEU A 511 10.12 63.00 30.79
CA LEU A 511 10.69 61.69 30.50
C LEU A 511 11.51 61.14 31.68
N PHE A 512 12.28 61.99 32.37
CA PHE A 512 13.05 61.57 33.54
C PHE A 512 12.15 61.10 34.69
N LEU A 513 11.07 61.81 34.99
CA LEU A 513 10.10 61.43 36.03
C LEU A 513 9.36 60.13 35.68
N GLU A 514 8.96 59.97 34.41
CA GLU A 514 8.37 58.73 33.90
C GLU A 514 9.33 57.54 34.08
N LEU A 515 10.60 57.70 33.66
CA LEU A 515 11.63 56.67 33.82
C LEU A 515 11.91 56.34 35.29
N GLN A 516 11.89 57.33 36.18
CA GLN A 516 12.05 57.16 37.62
C GLN A 516 10.92 56.32 38.22
N SER A 517 9.68 56.54 37.76
CA SER A 517 8.51 55.76 38.18
C SER A 517 8.55 54.30 37.66
N MET A 518 9.12 54.08 36.46
CA MET A 518 9.24 52.76 35.84
C MET A 518 10.41 51.92 36.38
N HIS A 519 11.47 52.55 36.90
CA HIS A 519 12.67 51.86 37.38
C HIS A 519 12.45 50.83 38.51
N PRO A 520 11.67 51.09 39.59
CA PRO A 520 11.39 50.09 40.62
C PRO A 520 10.56 48.90 40.07
N ILE A 521 9.63 49.17 39.15
CA ILE A 521 8.83 48.14 38.48
C ILE A 521 9.75 47.23 37.64
N GLY A 522 10.70 47.81 36.89
CA GLY A 522 11.70 47.07 36.12
C GLY A 522 12.58 46.15 36.98
N LYS A 523 12.98 46.59 38.17
CA LYS A 523 13.75 45.76 39.12
C LYS A 523 12.96 44.55 39.63
N GLU A 524 11.67 44.72 39.88
CA GLU A 524 10.81 43.62 40.31
C GLU A 524 10.55 42.62 39.17
N VAL A 525 10.38 43.10 37.94
CA VAL A 525 10.32 42.24 36.73
C VAL A 525 11.60 41.40 36.57
N ASP A 526 12.77 41.98 36.80
CA ASP A 526 14.05 41.24 36.75
C ASP A 526 14.16 40.19 37.86
N ARG A 527 13.64 40.49 39.06
CA ARG A 527 13.56 39.52 40.17
C ARG A 527 12.65 38.34 39.79
N LEU A 528 11.43 38.61 39.32
CA LEU A 528 10.49 37.57 38.88
C LEU A 528 11.08 36.73 37.74
N ASN A 529 11.77 37.34 36.77
CA ASN A 529 12.44 36.62 35.70
C ASN A 529 13.53 35.65 36.22
N ARG A 530 14.26 36.01 37.28
CA ARG A 530 15.24 35.11 37.94
C ARG A 530 14.54 33.95 38.63
N GLU A 531 13.47 34.21 39.37
CA GLU A 531 12.68 33.16 40.05
C GLU A 531 12.04 32.18 39.05
N ILE A 532 11.45 32.70 37.97
CA ILE A 532 10.94 31.91 36.84
C ILE A 532 12.04 31.02 36.23
N HIS A 533 13.25 31.56 36.07
CA HIS A 533 14.37 30.80 35.52
C HIS A 533 14.80 29.64 36.42
N LEU A 534 14.80 29.85 37.75
CA LEU A 534 15.15 28.83 38.74
C LEU A 534 14.18 27.65 38.75
N ILE A 535 12.88 27.89 38.55
CA ILE A 535 11.84 26.85 38.50
C ILE A 535 11.80 26.14 37.14
N LYS A 536 12.02 26.87 36.05
CA LYS A 536 11.95 26.31 34.67
C LYS A 536 13.03 25.25 34.41
N LYS A 537 14.21 25.39 35.00
CA LYS A 537 15.35 24.48 34.82
C LYS A 537 15.08 23.05 35.35
N PRO A 538 14.66 22.83 36.61
CA PRO A 538 14.30 21.49 37.11
C PRO A 538 13.06 20.94 36.41
N LEU A 539 12.06 21.78 36.11
CA LEU A 539 10.86 21.38 35.36
C LEU A 539 11.21 20.74 34.00
N HIS A 540 12.14 21.33 33.25
CA HIS A 540 12.59 20.77 31.98
C HIS A 540 13.33 19.42 32.13
N GLY A 541 14.07 19.27 33.23
CA GLY A 541 14.70 18.00 33.63
C GLY A 541 13.66 16.90 33.86
N ASN A 542 12.66 17.17 34.69
CA ASN A 542 11.60 16.22 35.02
C ASN A 542 10.75 15.83 33.79
N ILE A 543 10.44 16.79 32.90
CA ILE A 543 9.79 16.52 31.60
C ILE A 543 10.62 15.55 30.74
N LYS A 544 11.96 15.66 30.74
CA LYS A 544 12.83 14.74 29.98
C LYS A 544 12.75 13.31 30.53
N HIS A 545 12.65 13.15 31.84
CA HIS A 545 12.46 11.85 32.49
C HIS A 545 11.10 11.23 32.13
N LEU A 546 10.00 11.98 32.23
CA LEU A 546 8.67 11.50 31.82
C LEU A 546 8.63 11.11 30.33
N ASN A 547 9.29 11.85 29.45
CA ASN A 547 9.40 11.48 28.04
C ASN A 547 10.15 10.16 27.83
N LYS A 548 11.19 9.89 28.64
CA LYS A 548 11.91 8.61 28.62
C LYS A 548 11.02 7.46 29.11
N ALA A 549 10.23 7.69 30.17
CA ALA A 549 9.25 6.74 30.68
C ALA A 549 8.14 6.45 29.65
N GLU A 550 7.58 7.48 28.99
CA GLU A 550 6.56 7.30 27.94
C GLU A 550 7.11 6.47 26.77
N LYS A 551 8.37 6.71 26.38
CA LYS A 551 9.05 5.93 25.31
C LYS A 551 9.24 4.47 25.71
N LYS A 552 9.59 4.18 26.98
CA LYS A 552 9.68 2.82 27.52
C LYS A 552 8.31 2.14 27.48
N MET A 553 7.27 2.81 27.97
CA MET A 553 5.89 2.31 27.97
C MET A 553 5.37 2.01 26.55
N LYS A 554 5.70 2.87 25.58
CA LYS A 554 5.37 2.68 24.16
C LYS A 554 6.05 1.44 23.55
N ARG A 555 7.25 1.07 24.01
CA ARG A 555 7.92 -0.17 23.59
C ARG A 555 7.22 -1.40 24.17
N SER A 556 6.91 -1.40 25.47
CA SER A 556 6.17 -2.49 26.13
C SER A 556 4.76 -2.69 25.52
N LEU A 557 4.08 -1.61 25.16
CA LEU A 557 2.77 -1.69 24.51
C LEU A 557 2.85 -2.24 23.08
N ARG A 558 4.00 -2.09 22.40
CA ARG A 558 4.24 -2.72 21.08
C ARG A 558 4.51 -4.22 21.20
N THR A 559 5.25 -4.65 22.21
CA THR A 559 5.53 -6.08 22.45
C THR A 559 4.24 -6.81 22.85
N ASN A 560 3.50 -6.27 23.82
CA ASN A 560 2.21 -6.82 24.25
C ASN A 560 1.20 -6.89 23.07
N LYS A 561 1.10 -5.86 22.21
CA LYS A 561 0.25 -5.92 21.01
C LYS A 561 0.66 -7.00 20.00
N LYS A 562 1.96 -7.31 19.87
CA LYS A 562 2.45 -8.39 19.00
C LYS A 562 2.06 -9.75 19.58
N GLU A 563 2.21 -9.92 20.89
CA GLU A 563 1.85 -11.13 21.62
C GLU A 563 0.33 -11.39 21.58
N ALA A 564 -0.49 -10.37 21.87
CA ALA A 564 -1.95 -10.46 21.73
C ALA A 564 -2.37 -10.82 20.30
N LYS A 565 -1.67 -10.33 19.27
CA LYS A 565 -1.93 -10.69 17.87
C LYS A 565 -1.57 -12.15 17.58
N LYS A 566 -0.48 -12.67 18.17
CA LYS A 566 -0.09 -14.09 18.07
C LYS A 566 -1.16 -14.98 18.70
N LEU A 567 -1.57 -14.66 19.93
CA LEU A 567 -2.61 -15.40 20.66
C LEU A 567 -3.99 -15.35 19.97
N ARG A 568 -4.39 -14.22 19.39
CA ARG A 568 -5.65 -14.14 18.61
C ARG A 568 -5.63 -14.99 17.34
N ARG A 569 -4.48 -15.09 16.68
CA ARG A 569 -4.31 -15.97 15.51
C ARG A 569 -4.42 -17.43 15.93
N GLU A 570 -3.76 -17.79 17.03
CA GLU A 570 -3.78 -19.13 17.58
C GLU A 570 -5.18 -19.55 18.04
N LYS A 571 -5.88 -18.66 18.74
CA LYS A 571 -7.30 -18.81 19.07
C LYS A 571 -8.14 -19.10 17.83
N GLY A 572 -7.99 -18.27 16.78
CA GLY A 572 -8.74 -18.44 15.53
C GLY A 572 -8.40 -19.77 14.81
N ARG A 573 -7.14 -20.21 14.89
CA ARG A 573 -6.67 -21.50 14.36
C ARG A 573 -7.33 -22.66 15.09
N LEU A 574 -7.23 -22.70 16.41
CA LEU A 574 -7.82 -23.74 17.26
C LEU A 574 -9.36 -23.79 17.14
N GLU A 575 -10.04 -22.64 17.15
CA GLU A 575 -11.50 -22.58 16.94
C GLU A 575 -11.93 -23.08 15.57
N SER A 576 -11.10 -22.90 14.55
CA SER A 576 -11.37 -23.40 13.20
C SER A 576 -11.19 -24.92 13.17
N TRP A 577 -10.14 -25.45 13.80
CA TRP A 577 -9.93 -26.90 13.94
C TRP A 577 -11.05 -27.60 14.71
N ILE A 578 -11.46 -27.03 15.85
CA ILE A 578 -12.58 -27.53 16.65
C ILE A 578 -13.87 -27.56 15.80
N ARG A 579 -14.12 -26.53 14.98
CA ARG A 579 -15.28 -26.50 14.06
C ARG A 579 -15.18 -27.54 12.94
N ILE A 580 -13.98 -27.82 12.42
CA ILE A 580 -13.76 -28.82 11.38
C ILE A 580 -14.02 -30.24 11.92
N LYS A 581 -13.56 -30.54 13.14
CA LYS A 581 -13.74 -31.85 13.78
C LYS A 581 -15.13 -32.08 14.37
N ASN A 582 -15.77 -31.04 14.92
CA ASN A 582 -17.10 -31.13 15.54
C ASN A 582 -18.25 -30.85 14.55
N GLY A 583 -17.95 -30.56 13.28
CA GLY A 583 -18.95 -30.28 12.25
C GLY A 583 -19.65 -31.55 11.72
N PRO A 584 -20.97 -31.53 11.46
CA PRO A 584 -21.68 -32.70 10.95
C PRO A 584 -21.32 -32.98 9.48
N LYS A 585 -21.24 -34.27 9.11
CA LYS A 585 -21.31 -34.71 7.70
C LYS A 585 -22.55 -34.05 7.06
N LYS A 586 -22.37 -33.15 6.10
CA LYS A 586 -23.47 -32.44 5.43
C LYS A 586 -24.42 -33.44 4.75
N PRO A 587 -25.76 -33.34 4.93
CA PRO A 587 -26.68 -33.79 3.90
C PRO A 587 -26.66 -32.80 2.72
N ARG A 588 -26.94 -33.30 1.51
CA ARG A 588 -26.99 -32.55 0.26
C ARG A 588 -27.88 -31.30 0.40
N LYS A 589 -27.41 -30.17 -0.15
CA LYS A 589 -28.16 -28.91 -0.30
C LYS A 589 -29.43 -29.19 -1.11
N ASN A 590 -30.57 -29.31 -0.44
CA ASN A 590 -31.91 -29.03 -0.97
C ASN A 590 -32.88 -29.00 0.22
N ASP A 591 -32.77 -27.95 1.04
CA ASP A 591 -33.90 -27.31 1.71
C ASP A 591 -33.40 -26.25 2.69
N ARG A 592 -33.46 -24.99 2.28
CA ARG A 592 -33.45 -23.86 3.22
C ARG A 592 -34.49 -22.85 2.79
N GLN A 593 -35.75 -23.16 3.12
CA GLN A 593 -36.70 -22.10 3.44
C GLN A 593 -36.14 -21.29 4.62
N ARG A 594 -36.03 -19.97 4.42
CA ARG A 594 -35.54 -19.01 5.40
C ARG A 594 -36.53 -18.87 6.57
N GLY A 595 -36.28 -19.58 7.67
CA GLY A 595 -36.90 -19.27 8.97
C GLY A 595 -36.16 -18.13 9.67
N ARG A 596 -36.78 -16.95 9.78
CA ARG A 596 -36.34 -15.85 10.66
C ARG A 596 -36.39 -16.33 12.12
N LYS A 597 -35.26 -16.41 12.81
CA LYS A 597 -35.23 -16.60 14.28
C LYS A 597 -35.61 -15.30 14.97
N HIS A 598 -36.82 -15.22 15.54
CA HIS A 598 -37.17 -14.24 16.56
C HIS A 598 -36.48 -14.65 17.88
N ARG A 599 -35.73 -13.73 18.50
CA ARG A 599 -35.25 -13.87 19.89
C ARG A 599 -36.17 -13.03 20.77
N GLY A 600 -37.16 -13.67 21.36
CA GLY A 600 -38.11 -13.07 22.31
C GLY A 600 -39.22 -14.07 22.66
N PRO A 601 -39.80 -14.01 23.87
CA PRO A 601 -40.91 -14.86 24.26
C PRO A 601 -42.10 -14.66 23.30
N LYS A 602 -42.77 -15.75 22.92
CA LYS A 602 -43.88 -15.67 21.96
C LYS A 602 -45.07 -14.96 22.61
N PRO A 603 -45.80 -14.12 21.88
CA PRO A 603 -46.94 -13.38 22.45
C PRO A 603 -48.01 -14.30 23.05
N SER A 604 -48.20 -15.51 22.50
CA SER A 604 -49.11 -16.53 23.05
C SER A 604 -48.73 -17.00 24.45
N ASP A 605 -47.43 -17.05 24.75
CA ASP A 605 -46.92 -17.58 26.02
C ASP A 605 -47.01 -16.51 27.11
N VAL A 606 -46.84 -15.25 26.74
CA VAL A 606 -47.07 -14.08 27.60
C VAL A 606 -48.56 -13.95 28.00
N LYS A 607 -49.49 -14.23 27.07
CA LYS A 607 -50.94 -14.21 27.37
C LYS A 607 -51.36 -15.33 28.32
N LYS A 608 -50.82 -16.55 28.16
CA LYS A 608 -51.07 -17.65 29.09
C LYS A 608 -50.59 -17.36 30.51
N LYS A 609 -49.44 -16.70 30.66
CA LYS A 609 -48.92 -16.26 31.97
C LYS A 609 -49.80 -15.20 32.62
N MET A 610 -50.38 -14.29 31.82
CA MET A 610 -51.38 -13.34 32.32
C MET A 610 -52.66 -14.03 32.78
N ASP A 611 -53.19 -14.96 31.99
CA ASP A 611 -54.42 -15.67 32.30
C ASP A 611 -54.27 -16.61 33.52
N SER A 612 -53.05 -17.10 33.79
CA SER A 612 -52.71 -17.90 34.96
C SER A 612 -52.31 -17.08 36.21
N GLY A 613 -52.18 -15.76 36.10
CA GLY A 613 -51.80 -14.87 37.20
C GLY A 613 -50.31 -14.90 37.58
N GLU A 614 -49.43 -15.40 36.70
CA GLU A 614 -47.98 -15.42 36.92
C GLU A 614 -47.33 -14.04 36.71
N SER A 615 -46.26 -13.74 37.46
CA SER A 615 -45.52 -12.47 37.36
C SER A 615 -44.81 -12.33 36.00
N LEU A 616 -45.03 -11.21 35.31
CA LEU A 616 -44.43 -10.92 34.01
C LEU A 616 -43.01 -10.33 34.12
N SER A 617 -42.10 -10.76 33.25
CA SER A 617 -40.75 -10.17 33.15
C SER A 617 -40.74 -8.90 32.28
N MET A 618 -39.68 -8.08 32.39
CA MET A 618 -39.51 -6.88 31.55
C MET A 618 -39.44 -7.19 30.04
N GLU A 619 -39.01 -8.39 29.68
CA GLU A 619 -38.93 -8.85 28.29
C GLU A 619 -40.32 -9.28 27.77
N ASP A 620 -41.16 -9.85 28.64
CA ASP A 620 -42.57 -10.16 28.34
C ASP A 620 -43.40 -8.88 28.15
N LEU A 621 -43.16 -7.85 28.99
CA LEU A 621 -43.77 -6.52 28.85
C LEU A 621 -43.32 -5.82 27.56
N SER A 622 -42.04 -5.92 27.19
CA SER A 622 -41.53 -5.37 25.92
C SER A 622 -42.16 -6.07 24.71
N ALA A 623 -42.41 -7.37 24.78
CA ALA A 623 -43.09 -8.12 23.71
C ALA A 623 -44.57 -7.71 23.58
N LEU A 624 -45.27 -7.51 24.72
CA LEU A 624 -46.65 -7.01 24.76
C LEU A 624 -46.79 -5.61 24.14
N LEU A 625 -45.87 -4.70 24.45
CA LEU A 625 -45.86 -3.34 23.91
C LEU A 625 -45.57 -3.32 22.41
N GLN A 626 -44.67 -4.17 21.91
CA GLN A 626 -44.41 -4.29 20.47
C GLN A 626 -45.60 -4.81 19.68
N HIS A 627 -46.50 -5.58 20.30
CA HIS A 627 -47.69 -6.14 19.67
C HIS A 627 -48.98 -5.33 19.90
N GLY A 628 -48.89 -4.13 20.48
CA GLY A 628 -50.01 -3.20 20.59
C GLY A 628 -50.91 -3.43 21.80
N GLY A 629 -50.41 -4.12 22.84
CA GLY A 629 -51.13 -4.37 24.09
C GLY A 629 -52.10 -5.55 24.05
N VAL A 630 -52.64 -5.88 25.22
CA VAL A 630 -53.41 -7.11 25.49
C VAL A 630 -54.65 -7.26 24.60
N LEU A 631 -55.25 -6.14 24.20
CA LEU A 631 -56.50 -6.09 23.43
C LEU A 631 -56.34 -6.49 21.96
N ASN A 632 -55.12 -6.45 21.41
CA ASN A 632 -54.88 -6.69 19.98
C ASN A 632 -54.42 -8.14 19.67
N MET A 633 -54.45 -9.04 20.66
CA MET A 633 -53.87 -10.38 20.54
C MET A 633 -54.84 -11.46 20.00
N ASP A 634 -56.12 -11.14 19.80
CA ASP A 634 -57.15 -12.13 19.43
C ASP A 634 -57.50 -12.19 17.93
N ALA A 635 -56.82 -11.44 17.07
CA ALA A 635 -57.06 -11.50 15.63
C ALA A 635 -56.25 -12.64 14.96
N LYS A 636 -56.85 -13.83 14.80
CA LYS A 636 -56.29 -14.94 14.01
C LYS A 636 -56.53 -14.75 12.49
N ASN A 637 -55.43 -14.62 11.75
CA ASN A 637 -55.13 -14.87 10.32
C ASN A 637 -56.26 -15.14 9.29
N GLY A 638 -56.21 -14.40 8.17
CA GLY A 638 -56.87 -14.77 6.91
C GLY A 638 -56.31 -14.04 5.67
N ASN A 639 -55.60 -14.80 4.82
CA ASN A 639 -55.36 -14.67 3.38
C ASN A 639 -55.25 -13.30 2.62
N SER A 640 -54.17 -13.24 1.83
CA SER A 640 -54.10 -12.85 0.41
C SER A 640 -53.78 -11.41 -0.03
N ARG A 641 -52.81 -11.37 -0.96
CA ARG A 641 -52.64 -10.53 -2.16
C ARG A 641 -52.27 -9.04 -2.05
N GLN A 642 -51.17 -8.78 -2.78
CA GLN A 642 -50.95 -7.73 -3.77
C GLN A 642 -50.82 -6.27 -3.30
N GLY A 643 -49.61 -5.77 -3.59
CA GLY A 643 -49.15 -4.40 -3.74
C GLY A 643 -50.16 -3.27 -3.86
N LYS A 644 -49.81 -2.15 -3.25
CA LYS A 644 -49.88 -0.83 -3.88
C LYS A 644 -48.91 0.14 -3.20
N ARG A 645 -48.10 0.79 -4.05
CA ARG A 645 -47.33 2.00 -3.78
C ARG A 645 -48.27 3.20 -3.55
N LYS A 646 -47.67 4.26 -2.97
CA LYS A 646 -48.08 5.68 -2.86
C LYS A 646 -48.90 6.01 -1.61
N ASN A 647 -48.76 7.16 -0.94
CA ASN A 647 -47.92 8.34 -1.14
C ASN A 647 -47.84 9.14 0.19
N LYS A 648 -46.74 9.87 0.36
CA LYS A 648 -46.49 11.09 1.16
C LYS A 648 -47.58 11.61 2.13
N GLY A 649 -47.13 11.90 3.35
CA GLY A 649 -47.60 13.00 4.20
C GLY A 649 -46.47 13.53 5.09
N LYS A 650 -46.00 14.74 4.79
CA LYS A 650 -45.21 15.65 5.67
C LYS A 650 -45.98 15.86 6.99
N ASN A 651 -45.44 16.16 8.18
CA ASN A 651 -44.40 17.12 8.54
C ASN A 651 -44.02 16.98 10.06
N ASN A 652 -42.77 17.36 10.36
CA ASN A 652 -42.22 18.07 11.53
C ASN A 652 -42.35 17.58 12.99
N SER A 653 -41.19 17.27 13.57
CA SER A 653 -40.45 17.98 14.67
C SER A 653 -39.49 16.96 15.34
N SER A 654 -38.30 17.24 15.87
CA SER A 654 -37.52 18.43 16.16
C SER A 654 -36.03 18.01 16.31
N ASN A 655 -35.15 19.02 16.23
CA ASN A 655 -33.69 19.00 16.38
C ASN A 655 -33.11 18.09 17.48
N HIS A 656 -31.93 17.50 17.23
CA HIS A 656 -30.66 17.86 17.89
C HIS A 656 -29.45 17.23 17.15
N GLN A 657 -28.68 18.08 16.45
CA GLN A 657 -27.35 17.75 15.90
C GLN A 657 -26.25 18.05 16.93
N VAL A 658 -25.31 17.13 17.13
CA VAL A 658 -24.06 17.37 17.87
C VAL A 658 -22.95 17.80 16.91
N LYS A 659 -22.37 18.98 17.19
CA LYS A 659 -21.28 19.63 16.44
C LYS A 659 -19.99 18.77 16.42
N ARG A 660 -19.39 18.59 15.24
CA ARG A 660 -17.99 18.15 15.06
C ARG A 660 -17.17 19.32 14.52
N GLY A 661 -16.10 19.69 15.23
CA GLY A 661 -15.27 20.88 14.98
C GLY A 661 -14.56 20.90 13.62
N LYS A 662 -14.42 22.11 13.08
CA LYS A 662 -13.71 22.44 11.83
C LYS A 662 -12.19 22.22 11.99
N ARG A 663 -11.57 21.55 11.02
CA ARG A 663 -10.11 21.60 10.79
C ARG A 663 -9.78 22.90 10.06
N GLY A 664 -8.87 23.70 10.64
CA GLY A 664 -8.36 24.92 10.01
C GLY A 664 -7.59 24.62 8.72
N LYS A 665 -7.87 25.39 7.68
CA LYS A 665 -7.07 25.47 6.45
C LYS A 665 -5.87 26.39 6.71
N GLY A 666 -4.67 25.93 6.40
CA GLY A 666 -3.47 26.77 6.37
C GLY A 666 -3.59 27.83 5.27
N LYS A 667 -3.16 29.06 5.59
CA LYS A 667 -3.02 30.17 4.65
C LYS A 667 -1.87 29.88 3.69
N HIS A 668 -2.13 30.01 2.40
CA HIS A 668 -1.12 30.07 1.35
C HIS A 668 -0.57 31.50 1.31
N ASN A 669 0.75 31.64 1.36
CA ASN A 669 1.47 32.90 1.11
C ASN A 669 1.18 33.39 -0.32
N GLN A 670 0.65 34.59 -0.44
CA GLN A 670 0.84 35.43 -1.63
C GLN A 670 2.17 36.17 -1.44
N ARG A 671 3.11 35.95 -2.35
CA ARG A 671 4.24 36.85 -2.59
C ARG A 671 3.82 37.85 -3.67
N ARG A 672 3.92 39.13 -3.35
CA ARG A 672 4.18 40.24 -4.26
C ARG A 672 5.25 41.06 -3.54
N ASP A 673 6.50 40.84 -3.93
CA ASP A 673 7.32 41.79 -4.68
C ASP A 673 8.44 41.00 -5.37
#